data_AF-M1ATS6-F1
#
_entry.id   AF-M1ATS6-F1
#
_cell.length_a   1.000
_cell.length_b   1.000
_cell.length_c   1.000
_cell.angle_alpha   90.00
_cell.angle_beta   90.00
_cell.angle_gamma   90.00
#
_symmetry.space_group_name_H-M   'P 1'
#
loop_
_entity.id
_entity.type
_entity.pdbx_description
1 polymer ?
#
loop_
_entity_poly.entity_id
_entity_poly.type
_entity_poly.pdbx_seq_one_letter_code
_entity_poly.pdbx_strand_id
1 'polypeptide(L)'
;MENPNNWSMVELETPSEDDSFLLTKGEKVKNKNAKQLTWVLLLKAHKAAGCLTSIASALFSFGSVIRRRVATGKTDSSTSNSWFYSCIKVFVWFSLILLGFEIAAYYKGWHFNTYDLHIQHLYTLANPLAVKGVFDLLYSIWVVVRVEYFAPILRSLANVCIVLFFIQSLDRLILCLGCLWIRIWKIKPVLKDGPVDLEDGDGGYYPMVLVQIPMCNEKEVYQQAIAAMSSLEWPKSKLLIQILDDSDDSTTQMLIKEEVHKWQKDGVNIVYRHRVIREGYKAGNLKSAMNCSYVKDYEFVAIFDADFQPSPDFLKRTVPYFKDNEDIGLVQARWSFVNKEENLLTRLQHINLAFHFEVEQQVNGVFLNFFGFNGTAGVWRIKALEGSGGWLERTTVEDMDIAVRAHLHGWKFIFLNDVECQCEVPESYEAYRKQQHRWHSGPMQLFRLCFPAIVESNISIWKKGNLIFLFFLLRKLILPFYSFTLFCIILPMTMFVPEATLPTWVVSYIPATMSFLNILPSPKSFPFIVPYLLFENTMSVTKFNAMISGLFQLGSSYEWIVTKKSGRSSENDLSLLVDEKPKHQRGTSEPNLGDLKEEFNKKARKSSRKKKHNRIYTKELALAFLLLTAAVRSLLSAQGIHFYFLLFQGISFLLVGLDLIGEQVD
;
A
#
# COMPACT_ATOMS: atom_id res chain seq x y z
N MET A 1 -34.89 -19.03 -34.21
CA MET A 1 -35.05 -19.56 -32.84
C MET A 1 -34.69 -18.45 -31.88
N GLU A 2 -35.61 -18.21 -30.96
CA GLU A 2 -35.97 -16.90 -30.39
C GLU A 2 -35.01 -16.34 -29.33
N ASN A 3 -34.97 -15.01 -29.28
CA ASN A 3 -34.25 -14.16 -28.33
C ASN A 3 -35.08 -14.01 -27.03
N PRO A 4 -34.61 -14.42 -25.83
CA PRO A 4 -35.32 -14.18 -24.59
C PRO A 4 -34.67 -13.02 -23.86
N ASN A 5 -35.00 -11.79 -24.25
CA ASN A 5 -34.75 -10.59 -23.44
C ASN A 5 -35.69 -9.48 -23.91
N ASN A 6 -36.97 -9.60 -23.53
CA ASN A 6 -37.93 -8.51 -23.61
C ASN A 6 -38.67 -8.43 -22.28
N TRP A 7 -38.09 -7.71 -21.32
CA TRP A 7 -38.81 -7.23 -20.16
C TRP A 7 -39.10 -5.75 -20.39
N SER A 8 -40.31 -5.48 -20.88
CA SER A 8 -40.85 -4.14 -20.99
C SER A 8 -41.03 -3.55 -19.59
N MET A 9 -40.54 -2.33 -19.44
CA MET A 9 -40.78 -1.47 -18.31
C MET A 9 -42.27 -1.11 -18.32
N VAL A 10 -43.07 -1.69 -17.43
CA VAL A 10 -44.46 -1.29 -17.25
C VAL A 10 -44.45 0.09 -16.58
N GLU A 11 -44.88 1.09 -17.33
CA GLU A 11 -45.13 2.45 -16.90
C GLU A 11 -46.08 2.46 -15.69
N LEU A 12 -45.64 3.09 -14.60
CA LEU A 12 -46.50 3.47 -13.49
C LEU A 12 -47.18 4.78 -13.88
N GLU A 13 -48.38 4.70 -14.44
CA GLU A 13 -49.26 5.87 -14.57
C GLU A 13 -49.66 6.36 -13.17
N THR A 14 -49.31 7.62 -12.87
CA THR A 14 -49.90 8.42 -11.79
C THR A 14 -51.35 8.78 -12.15
N PRO A 15 -52.31 8.71 -11.22
CA PRO A 15 -53.69 9.06 -11.55
C PRO A 15 -53.83 10.59 -11.69
N SER A 16 -54.43 11.02 -12.79
CA SER A 16 -54.86 12.39 -13.02
C SER A 16 -56.03 12.77 -12.11
N GLU A 17 -56.01 13.98 -11.60
CA GLU A 17 -57.14 14.65 -10.94
C GLU A 17 -58.26 14.88 -11.95
N ASP A 18 -59.23 13.97 -12.03
CA ASP A 18 -60.60 14.23 -12.51
C ASP A 18 -61.37 12.90 -12.50
N ASP A 19 -61.91 12.53 -11.34
CA ASP A 19 -63.10 11.66 -11.25
C ASP A 19 -63.67 11.72 -9.83
N SER A 20 -64.22 12.89 -9.49
CA SER A 20 -65.24 13.00 -8.47
C SER A 20 -66.62 12.74 -9.09
N PHE A 21 -67.40 11.86 -8.45
CA PHE A 21 -68.86 11.63 -8.53
C PHE A 21 -69.33 10.27 -9.10
N LEU A 22 -69.61 9.30 -8.22
CA LEU A 22 -70.96 8.75 -7.94
C LEU A 22 -70.92 7.42 -7.14
N LEU A 23 -71.69 7.42 -6.05
CA LEU A 23 -72.21 6.34 -5.19
C LEU A 23 -72.28 4.90 -5.79
N THR A 24 -71.84 3.88 -5.04
CA THR A 24 -72.72 2.91 -4.31
C THR A 24 -71.96 1.72 -3.69
N LYS A 25 -72.59 1.15 -2.64
CA LYS A 25 -72.20 0.08 -1.72
C LYS A 25 -71.63 -1.22 -2.35
N GLY A 26 -70.75 -1.88 -1.57
CA GLY A 26 -70.78 -3.35 -1.41
C GLY A 26 -69.48 -4.10 -1.76
N GLU A 27 -68.82 -4.61 -0.72
CA GLU A 27 -67.94 -5.80 -0.71
C GLU A 27 -66.98 -6.04 -1.89
N LYS A 28 -65.70 -5.65 -1.75
CA LYS A 28 -64.50 -6.36 -2.31
C LYS A 28 -63.20 -5.57 -2.08
N VAL A 29 -62.73 -5.44 -0.84
CA VAL A 29 -61.41 -4.79 -0.56
C VAL A 29 -60.42 -5.67 0.21
N LYS A 30 -60.83 -6.78 0.82
CA LYS A 30 -59.91 -7.57 1.67
C LYS A 30 -58.94 -8.53 0.96
N ASN A 31 -59.03 -8.75 -0.36
CA ASN A 31 -58.26 -9.81 -1.04
C ASN A 31 -57.13 -9.34 -1.98
N LYS A 32 -56.99 -8.04 -2.25
CA LYS A 32 -55.94 -7.51 -3.14
C LYS A 32 -54.58 -7.33 -2.43
N ASN A 33 -54.58 -6.99 -1.14
CA ASN A 33 -53.37 -6.68 -0.38
C ASN A 33 -52.53 -7.93 -0.04
N ALA A 34 -53.19 -9.06 0.23
CA ALA A 34 -52.50 -10.33 0.53
C ALA A 34 -51.71 -10.85 -0.68
N LYS A 35 -52.30 -10.84 -1.88
CA LYS A 35 -51.62 -11.28 -3.11
C LYS A 35 -50.40 -10.42 -3.45
N GLN A 36 -50.48 -9.11 -3.18
CA GLN A 36 -49.38 -8.17 -3.42
C GLN A 36 -48.22 -8.39 -2.43
N LEU A 37 -48.52 -8.64 -1.15
CA LEU A 37 -47.54 -9.04 -0.13
C LEU A 37 -46.87 -10.39 -0.46
N THR A 38 -47.64 -11.39 -0.90
CA THR A 38 -47.10 -12.68 -1.32
C THR A 38 -46.17 -12.54 -2.54
N TRP A 39 -46.53 -11.68 -3.49
CA TRP A 39 -45.68 -11.38 -4.66
C TRP A 39 -44.37 -10.67 -4.29
N VAL A 40 -44.41 -9.72 -3.36
CA VAL A 40 -43.19 -9.05 -2.86
C VAL A 40 -42.29 -10.03 -2.08
N LEU A 41 -42.89 -10.93 -1.29
CA LEU A 41 -42.15 -11.99 -0.60
C LEU A 41 -41.55 -13.00 -1.58
N LEU A 42 -42.28 -13.38 -2.62
CA LEU A 42 -41.79 -14.25 -3.70
C LEU A 42 -40.66 -13.59 -4.50
N LEU A 43 -40.75 -12.29 -4.81
CA LEU A 43 -39.67 -11.54 -5.46
C LEU A 43 -38.43 -11.43 -4.57
N LYS A 44 -38.60 -11.18 -3.27
CA LYS A 44 -37.47 -11.19 -2.31
C LYS A 44 -36.86 -12.58 -2.16
N ALA A 45 -37.67 -13.64 -2.13
CA ALA A 45 -37.22 -15.02 -2.07
C ALA A 45 -36.51 -15.45 -3.37
N HIS A 46 -37.01 -15.03 -4.54
CA HIS A 46 -36.39 -15.31 -5.83
C HIS A 46 -35.07 -14.53 -6.00
N LYS A 47 -35.00 -13.28 -5.51
CA LYS A 47 -33.75 -12.50 -5.44
C LYS A 47 -32.75 -13.11 -4.46
N ALA A 48 -33.21 -13.63 -3.32
CA ALA A 48 -32.39 -14.36 -2.36
C ALA A 48 -31.89 -15.71 -2.93
N ALA A 49 -32.74 -16.45 -3.64
CA ALA A 49 -32.38 -17.69 -4.32
C ALA A 49 -31.40 -17.44 -5.46
N GLY A 50 -31.59 -16.38 -6.26
CA GLY A 50 -30.63 -15.93 -7.27
C GLY A 50 -29.29 -15.48 -6.68
N CYS A 51 -29.31 -14.89 -5.48
CA CYS A 51 -28.10 -14.55 -4.74
C CYS A 51 -27.40 -15.82 -4.21
N LEU A 52 -28.14 -16.80 -3.70
CA LEU A 52 -27.60 -18.08 -3.23
C LEU A 52 -27.02 -18.94 -4.37
N THR A 53 -27.66 -19.00 -5.53
CA THR A 53 -27.13 -19.70 -6.70
C THR A 53 -25.93 -18.97 -7.29
N SER A 54 -25.91 -17.63 -7.27
CA SER A 54 -24.73 -16.82 -7.60
C SER A 54 -23.57 -17.08 -6.65
N ILE A 55 -23.82 -17.17 -5.34
CA ILE A 55 -22.81 -17.51 -4.32
C ILE A 55 -22.29 -18.94 -4.53
N ALA A 56 -23.17 -19.92 -4.77
CA ALA A 56 -22.75 -21.29 -5.03
C ALA A 56 -21.90 -21.40 -6.30
N SER A 57 -22.34 -20.74 -7.39
CA SER A 57 -21.57 -20.67 -8.65
C SER A 57 -20.22 -19.99 -8.45
N ALA A 58 -20.17 -18.89 -7.69
CA ALA A 58 -18.93 -18.21 -7.31
C ALA A 58 -18.01 -19.10 -6.46
N LEU A 59 -18.55 -19.89 -5.52
CA LEU A 59 -17.77 -20.82 -4.70
C LEU A 59 -17.20 -21.99 -5.53
N PHE A 60 -17.98 -22.52 -6.48
CA PHE A 60 -17.51 -23.57 -7.40
C PHE A 60 -16.45 -23.04 -8.39
N SER A 61 -16.68 -21.86 -8.98
CA SER A 61 -15.69 -21.24 -9.87
C SER A 61 -14.40 -20.91 -9.10
N PHE A 62 -14.52 -20.40 -7.88
CA PHE A 62 -13.41 -20.14 -6.99
C PHE A 62 -12.65 -21.42 -6.62
N GLY A 63 -13.34 -22.51 -6.29
CA GLY A 63 -12.73 -23.82 -6.04
C GLY A 63 -11.99 -24.38 -7.26
N SER A 64 -12.53 -24.19 -8.47
CA SER A 64 -11.88 -24.54 -9.73
C SER A 64 -10.60 -23.73 -9.97
N VAL A 65 -10.65 -22.42 -9.71
CA VAL A 65 -9.49 -21.52 -9.79
C VAL A 65 -8.40 -21.94 -8.80
N ILE A 66 -8.75 -22.23 -7.54
CA ILE A 66 -7.80 -22.73 -6.53
C ILE A 66 -7.14 -24.03 -7.02
N ARG A 67 -7.93 -25.02 -7.46
CA ARG A 67 -7.41 -26.31 -7.92
C ARG A 67 -6.45 -26.13 -9.09
N ARG A 68 -6.82 -25.28 -10.06
CA ARG A 68 -5.96 -24.94 -11.20
C ARG A 68 -4.65 -24.30 -10.75
N ARG A 69 -4.69 -23.40 -9.76
CA ARG A 69 -3.50 -22.70 -9.25
C ARG A 69 -2.58 -23.60 -8.45
N VAL A 70 -3.11 -24.50 -7.64
CA VAL A 70 -2.30 -25.51 -6.93
C VAL A 70 -1.61 -26.45 -7.94
N ALA A 71 -2.29 -26.82 -9.03
CA ALA A 71 -1.74 -27.71 -10.05
C ALA A 71 -0.68 -27.06 -10.96
N THR A 72 -0.79 -25.74 -11.21
CA THR A 72 0.07 -25.03 -12.18
C THR A 72 1.05 -24.04 -11.55
N GLY A 73 0.88 -23.74 -10.26
CA GLY A 73 1.63 -22.71 -9.55
C GLY A 73 3.06 -23.12 -9.27
N LYS A 74 4.00 -22.20 -9.52
CA LYS A 74 5.40 -22.36 -9.10
C LYS A 74 5.55 -21.77 -7.70
N THR A 75 6.12 -22.53 -6.77
CA THR A 75 6.44 -22.04 -5.43
C THR A 75 7.52 -20.97 -5.49
N ASP A 76 7.50 -20.04 -4.55
CA ASP A 76 8.57 -19.07 -4.37
C ASP A 76 9.85 -19.74 -3.83
N SER A 77 10.65 -20.30 -4.74
CA SER A 77 11.83 -21.13 -4.49
C SER A 77 12.88 -20.52 -3.55
N SER A 78 12.96 -19.19 -3.45
CA SER A 78 13.87 -18.50 -2.53
C SER A 78 13.45 -18.58 -1.05
N THR A 79 12.26 -19.09 -0.74
CA THR A 79 11.61 -18.91 0.57
C THR A 79 11.50 -20.19 1.41
N SER A 80 11.55 -21.37 0.75
CA SER A 80 11.38 -22.68 1.38
C SER A 80 12.39 -22.99 2.49
N ASN A 81 13.57 -22.37 2.46
CA ASN A 81 14.67 -22.59 3.42
C ASN A 81 14.89 -21.42 4.41
N SER A 82 13.96 -20.46 4.51
CA SER A 82 14.12 -19.37 5.48
C SER A 82 13.79 -19.84 6.90
N TRP A 83 14.66 -19.50 7.88
CA TRP A 83 14.42 -19.77 9.31
C TRP A 83 13.03 -19.29 9.76
N PHE A 84 12.60 -18.13 9.28
CA PHE A 84 11.28 -17.56 9.56
C PHE A 84 10.13 -18.47 9.08
N TYR A 85 10.22 -19.05 7.88
CA TYR A 85 9.22 -20.02 7.39
C TYR A 85 9.21 -21.31 8.24
N SER A 86 10.39 -21.77 8.67
CA SER A 86 10.49 -22.92 9.59
C SER A 86 9.81 -22.63 10.93
N CYS A 87 9.96 -21.43 11.51
CA CYS A 87 9.24 -21.02 12.70
C CYS A 87 7.72 -21.07 12.51
N ILE A 88 7.20 -20.51 11.40
CA ILE A 88 5.75 -20.54 11.10
C ILE A 88 5.25 -21.99 11.01
N LYS A 89 6.00 -22.89 10.34
CA LYS A 89 5.64 -24.31 10.27
C LYS A 89 5.55 -24.97 11.64
N VAL A 90 6.44 -24.64 12.57
CA VAL A 90 6.39 -25.16 13.96
C VAL A 90 5.09 -24.73 14.63
N PHE A 91 4.69 -23.45 14.51
CA PHE A 91 3.40 -22.97 15.03
C PHE A 91 2.20 -23.68 14.39
N VAL A 92 2.23 -23.91 13.07
CA VAL A 92 1.17 -24.66 12.37
C VAL A 92 1.07 -26.09 12.90
N TRP A 93 2.18 -26.82 12.95
CA TRP A 93 2.21 -28.19 13.47
C TRP A 93 1.73 -28.26 14.92
N PHE A 94 2.22 -27.36 15.76
CA PHE A 94 1.79 -27.25 17.15
C PHE A 94 0.28 -26.99 17.24
N SER A 95 -0.27 -26.06 16.47
CA SER A 95 -1.71 -25.75 16.45
C SER A 95 -2.57 -26.92 15.99
N LEU A 96 -2.10 -27.71 15.01
CA LEU A 96 -2.81 -28.90 14.54
C LEU A 96 -2.83 -30.02 15.58
N ILE A 97 -1.69 -30.24 16.26
CA ILE A 97 -1.61 -31.20 17.37
C ILE A 97 -2.57 -30.80 18.49
N LEU A 98 -2.56 -29.51 18.87
CA LEU A 98 -3.48 -28.99 19.90
C LEU A 98 -4.94 -29.09 19.46
N LEU A 99 -5.27 -28.78 18.21
CA LEU A 99 -6.63 -28.92 17.71
C LEU A 99 -7.09 -30.38 17.78
N GLY A 100 -6.25 -31.34 17.38
CA GLY A 100 -6.56 -32.76 17.48
C GLY A 100 -6.81 -33.20 18.93
N PHE A 101 -6.00 -32.70 19.85
CA PHE A 101 -6.14 -32.97 21.29
C PHE A 101 -7.45 -32.41 21.86
N GLU A 102 -7.81 -31.18 21.47
CA GLU A 102 -9.04 -30.50 21.88
C GLU A 102 -10.30 -31.13 21.26
N ILE A 103 -10.25 -31.58 20.00
CA ILE A 103 -11.35 -32.33 19.38
C ILE A 103 -11.58 -33.66 20.11
N ALA A 104 -10.52 -34.39 20.46
CA ALA A 104 -10.62 -35.63 21.23
C ALA A 104 -11.23 -35.39 22.63
N ALA A 105 -10.83 -34.29 23.30
CA ALA A 105 -11.43 -33.87 24.56
C ALA A 105 -12.91 -33.47 24.40
N TYR A 106 -13.27 -32.75 23.34
CA TYR A 106 -14.63 -32.37 23.02
C TYR A 106 -15.55 -33.60 22.89
N TYR A 107 -15.13 -34.63 22.15
CA TYR A 107 -15.91 -35.88 22.02
C TYR A 107 -16.03 -36.67 23.32
N LYS A 108 -15.11 -36.49 24.28
CA LYS A 108 -15.21 -37.03 25.64
C LYS A 108 -16.11 -36.21 26.58
N GLY A 109 -16.71 -35.12 26.09
CA GLY A 109 -17.58 -34.24 26.88
C GLY A 109 -16.84 -33.24 27.77
N TRP A 110 -15.54 -33.03 27.54
CA TRP A 110 -14.73 -32.05 28.26
C TRP A 110 -14.88 -30.66 27.64
N HIS A 111 -16.07 -30.08 27.80
CA HIS A 111 -16.38 -28.72 27.35
C HIS A 111 -16.05 -27.72 28.45
N PHE A 112 -14.77 -27.47 28.70
CA PHE A 112 -14.42 -26.57 29.79
C PHE A 112 -14.65 -25.10 29.42
N ASN A 113 -15.56 -24.46 30.13
CA ASN A 113 -15.51 -23.02 30.33
C ASN A 113 -14.33 -22.67 31.24
N THR A 114 -13.82 -21.44 31.16
CA THR A 114 -12.67 -20.95 31.97
C THR A 114 -12.85 -21.17 33.49
N TYR A 115 -14.09 -21.22 33.98
CA TYR A 115 -14.41 -21.53 35.38
C TYR A 115 -14.20 -23.01 35.76
N ASP A 116 -14.50 -23.96 34.86
CA ASP A 116 -14.35 -25.39 35.14
C ASP A 116 -12.89 -25.85 35.11
N LEU A 117 -12.05 -25.15 34.33
CA LEU A 117 -10.61 -25.41 34.25
C LEU A 117 -9.86 -25.10 35.54
N HIS A 118 -10.26 -24.05 36.27
CA HIS A 118 -9.62 -23.68 37.53
C HIS A 118 -9.95 -24.68 38.64
N ILE A 119 -11.18 -25.21 38.65
CA ILE A 119 -11.62 -26.27 39.56
C ILE A 119 -10.94 -27.59 39.21
N GLN A 120 -10.83 -27.93 37.92
CA GLN A 120 -10.13 -29.13 37.48
C GLN A 120 -8.64 -29.07 37.77
N HIS A 121 -7.99 -27.91 37.61
CA HIS A 121 -6.59 -27.67 37.98
C HIS A 121 -6.35 -27.87 39.48
N LEU A 122 -7.25 -27.34 40.34
CA LEU A 122 -7.21 -27.63 41.78
C LEU A 122 -7.41 -29.12 42.09
N TYR A 123 -8.31 -29.81 41.37
CA TYR A 123 -8.57 -31.24 41.55
C TYR A 123 -7.41 -32.13 41.09
N THR A 124 -6.74 -31.83 39.98
CA THR A 124 -5.60 -32.61 39.47
C THR A 124 -4.33 -32.37 40.27
N LEU A 125 -4.12 -31.16 40.80
CA LEU A 125 -3.01 -30.86 41.71
C LEU A 125 -3.22 -31.51 43.09
N ALA A 126 -4.47 -31.60 43.55
CA ALA A 126 -4.83 -32.24 44.81
C ALA A 126 -4.86 -33.79 44.74
N ASN A 127 -5.09 -34.40 43.57
CA ASN A 127 -5.22 -35.85 43.47
C ASN A 127 -4.70 -36.44 42.12
N PRO A 128 -3.37 -36.55 41.94
CA PRO A 128 -2.76 -37.05 40.68
C PRO A 128 -3.15 -38.50 40.34
N LEU A 129 -3.55 -39.29 41.34
CA LEU A 129 -3.88 -40.72 41.24
C LEU A 129 -5.36 -40.99 40.88
N ALA A 130 -6.22 -39.98 40.80
CA ALA A 130 -7.64 -40.12 40.50
C ALA A 130 -7.96 -40.26 38.99
N VAL A 131 -6.93 -40.30 38.15
CA VAL A 131 -7.03 -40.23 36.69
C VAL A 131 -7.28 -41.64 36.10
N LYS A 132 -8.44 -41.85 35.47
CA LYS A 132 -8.89 -43.18 35.01
C LYS A 132 -8.25 -43.66 33.69
N GLY A 133 -7.36 -42.90 33.04
CA GLY A 133 -6.67 -43.32 31.82
C GLY A 133 -5.50 -42.43 31.36
N VAL A 134 -4.65 -42.95 30.45
CA VAL A 134 -3.44 -42.27 29.93
C VAL A 134 -3.75 -40.92 29.27
N PHE A 135 -4.84 -40.82 28.50
CA PHE A 135 -5.26 -39.56 27.87
C PHE A 135 -5.63 -38.50 28.92
N ASP A 136 -6.28 -38.92 30.00
CA ASP A 136 -6.73 -38.02 31.06
C ASP A 136 -5.54 -37.47 31.86
N LEU A 137 -4.46 -38.27 31.98
CA LEU A 137 -3.20 -37.83 32.57
C LEU A 137 -2.51 -36.82 31.67
N LEU A 138 -2.37 -37.13 30.38
CA LEU A 138 -1.76 -36.24 29.39
C LEU A 138 -2.53 -34.92 29.27
N TYR A 139 -3.86 -34.95 29.34
CA TYR A 139 -4.69 -33.74 29.27
C TYR A 139 -4.56 -32.89 30.52
N SER A 140 -4.48 -33.52 31.69
CA SER A 140 -4.24 -32.83 32.95
C SER A 140 -2.87 -32.15 32.98
N ILE A 141 -1.82 -32.85 32.53
CA ILE A 141 -0.47 -32.29 32.37
C ILE A 141 -0.50 -31.11 31.39
N TRP A 142 -1.16 -31.27 30.23
CA TRP A 142 -1.32 -30.21 29.26
C TRP A 142 -1.98 -28.95 29.86
N VAL A 143 -3.07 -29.11 30.61
CA VAL A 143 -3.76 -27.99 31.27
C VAL A 143 -2.83 -27.28 32.26
N VAL A 144 -2.10 -28.02 33.09
CA VAL A 144 -1.12 -27.44 34.03
C VAL A 144 -0.05 -26.65 33.28
N VAL A 145 0.57 -27.26 32.27
CA VAL A 145 1.61 -26.59 31.46
C VAL A 145 1.06 -25.34 30.76
N ARG A 146 -0.17 -25.43 30.24
CA ARG A 146 -0.87 -24.33 29.58
C ARG A 146 -1.12 -23.14 30.52
N VAL A 147 -1.61 -23.41 31.72
CA VAL A 147 -1.98 -22.39 32.72
C VAL A 147 -0.73 -21.79 33.37
N GLU A 148 0.25 -22.59 33.77
CA GLU A 148 1.41 -22.14 34.54
C GLU A 148 2.51 -21.50 33.67
N TYR A 149 2.72 -22.00 32.44
CA TYR A 149 3.83 -21.57 31.60
C TYR A 149 3.38 -20.78 30.36
N PHE A 150 2.45 -21.31 29.57
CA PHE A 150 2.08 -20.65 28.31
C PHE A 150 1.22 -19.39 28.52
N ALA A 151 0.21 -19.45 29.39
CA ALA A 151 -0.72 -18.34 29.58
C ALA A 151 -0.06 -17.06 30.11
N PRO A 152 0.84 -17.08 31.12
CA PRO A 152 1.48 -15.85 31.62
C PRO A 152 2.39 -15.20 30.59
N ILE A 153 3.16 -16.01 29.83
CA ILE A 153 4.05 -15.53 28.77
C ILE A 153 3.22 -14.89 27.66
N LEU A 154 2.18 -15.57 27.19
CA LEU A 154 1.31 -15.08 26.13
C LEU A 154 0.57 -13.80 26.54
N ARG A 155 0.09 -13.74 27.79
CA ARG A 155 -0.57 -12.55 28.36
C ARG A 155 0.39 -11.37 28.50
N SER A 156 1.62 -11.59 28.95
CA SER A 156 2.65 -10.55 29.03
C SER A 156 2.96 -9.97 27.65
N LEU A 157 3.21 -10.85 26.67
CA LEU A 157 3.48 -10.43 25.29
C LEU A 157 2.27 -9.70 24.67
N ALA A 158 1.06 -10.19 24.90
CA ALA A 158 -0.18 -9.53 24.47
C ALA A 158 -0.30 -8.12 25.06
N ASN A 159 -0.06 -7.94 26.36
CA ASN A 159 -0.14 -6.64 27.01
C ASN A 159 0.87 -5.65 26.41
N VAL A 160 2.12 -6.09 26.16
CA VAL A 160 3.13 -5.25 25.49
C VAL A 160 2.65 -4.86 24.09
N CYS A 161 2.19 -5.81 23.28
CA CYS A 161 1.68 -5.53 21.94
C CYS A 161 0.45 -4.60 21.96
N ILE A 162 -0.44 -4.73 22.95
CA ILE A 162 -1.61 -3.86 23.11
C ILE A 162 -1.18 -2.42 23.42
N VAL A 163 -0.22 -2.22 24.34
CA VAL A 163 0.31 -0.88 24.64
C VAL A 163 0.94 -0.25 23.40
N LEU A 164 1.77 -1.00 22.67
CA LEU A 164 2.37 -0.55 21.42
C LEU A 164 1.31 -0.21 20.36
N PHE A 165 0.26 -1.03 20.25
CA PHE A 165 -0.86 -0.79 19.35
C PHE A 165 -1.62 0.49 19.70
N PHE A 166 -1.82 0.78 20.99
CA PHE A 166 -2.42 2.04 21.44
C PHE A 166 -1.57 3.25 21.11
N ILE A 167 -0.27 3.19 21.35
CA ILE A 167 0.67 4.28 21.02
C ILE A 167 0.60 4.58 19.52
N GLN A 168 0.62 3.54 18.68
CA GLN A 168 0.50 3.70 17.23
C GLN A 168 -0.87 4.27 16.82
N SER A 169 -1.94 3.83 17.47
CA SER A 169 -3.30 4.30 17.20
C SER A 169 -3.46 5.78 17.58
N LEU A 170 -2.82 6.20 18.66
CA LEU A 170 -2.78 7.60 19.10
C LEU A 170 -2.01 8.48 18.11
N ASP A 171 -0.83 8.06 17.62
CA ASP A 171 -0.09 8.78 16.57
C ASP A 171 -0.96 8.98 15.32
N ARG A 172 -1.64 7.94 14.85
CA ARG A 172 -2.56 8.05 13.71
C ARG A 172 -3.72 9.02 13.97
N LEU A 173 -4.33 8.96 15.16
CA LEU A 173 -5.39 9.88 15.53
C LEU A 173 -4.89 11.33 15.55
N ILE A 174 -3.72 11.59 16.14
CA ILE A 174 -3.09 12.91 16.18
C ILE A 174 -2.83 13.43 14.76
N LEU A 175 -2.33 12.59 13.85
CA LEU A 175 -2.13 12.95 12.45
C LEU A 175 -3.46 13.31 11.76
N CYS A 176 -4.51 12.52 11.96
CA CYS A 176 -5.84 12.84 11.41
C CYS A 176 -6.39 14.17 11.96
N LEU A 177 -6.25 14.42 13.27
CA LEU A 177 -6.67 15.67 13.89
C LEU A 177 -5.84 16.86 13.38
N GLY A 178 -4.54 16.69 13.18
CA GLY A 178 -3.65 17.69 12.58
C GLY A 178 -4.03 18.03 11.14
N CYS A 179 -4.35 17.02 10.33
CA CYS A 179 -4.81 17.22 8.95
C CYS A 179 -6.19 17.90 8.92
N LEU A 180 -7.11 17.50 9.81
CA LEU A 180 -8.39 18.18 9.97
C LEU A 180 -8.21 19.66 10.36
N TRP A 181 -7.30 19.94 11.30
CA TRP A 181 -6.94 21.30 11.69
C TRP A 181 -6.42 22.11 10.50
N ILE A 182 -5.44 21.57 9.76
CA ILE A 182 -4.91 22.19 8.54
C ILE A 182 -6.03 22.52 7.55
N ARG A 183 -6.99 21.61 7.37
CA ARG A 183 -8.12 21.78 6.45
C ARG A 183 -9.11 22.84 6.93
N ILE A 184 -9.48 22.84 8.21
CA ILE A 184 -10.42 23.82 8.79
C ILE A 184 -9.84 25.24 8.69
N TRP A 185 -8.58 25.40 9.05
CA TRP A 185 -7.89 26.69 9.07
C TRP A 185 -7.25 27.06 7.72
N LYS A 186 -7.42 26.21 6.70
CA LYS A 186 -6.84 26.37 5.35
C LYS A 186 -5.34 26.71 5.39
N ILE A 187 -4.61 26.08 6.30
CA ILE A 187 -3.16 26.28 6.43
C ILE A 187 -2.50 25.73 5.17
N LYS A 188 -1.87 26.61 4.41
CA LYS A 188 -1.07 26.25 3.25
C LYS A 188 0.30 26.90 3.38
N PRO A 189 1.34 26.28 2.81
CA PRO A 189 2.59 26.98 2.57
C PRO A 189 2.29 28.28 1.81
N VAL A 190 2.66 29.44 2.37
CA VAL A 190 2.41 30.75 1.77
C VAL A 190 3.66 31.19 1.03
N LEU A 191 3.52 31.55 -0.24
CA LEU A 191 4.56 32.26 -0.99
C LEU A 191 4.71 33.66 -0.38
N LYS A 192 5.95 34.08 -0.07
CA LYS A 192 6.20 35.40 0.53
C LYS A 192 5.68 36.56 -0.32
N ASP A 193 5.72 36.44 -1.65
CA ASP A 193 5.30 37.48 -2.60
C ASP A 193 4.30 36.95 -3.64
N GLY A 194 3.07 36.60 -3.24
CA GLY A 194 1.98 36.28 -4.18
C GLY A 194 2.30 35.20 -5.23
N PRO A 195 1.43 35.00 -6.25
CA PRO A 195 1.80 34.24 -7.44
C PRO A 195 2.89 35.00 -8.20
N VAL A 196 3.91 34.29 -8.70
CA VAL A 196 4.89 34.87 -9.63
C VAL A 196 4.12 35.43 -10.82
N ASP A 197 4.29 36.72 -11.11
CA ASP A 197 3.61 37.37 -12.21
C ASP A 197 4.11 36.75 -13.53
N LEU A 198 3.22 36.00 -14.19
CA LEU A 198 3.57 35.21 -15.38
C LEU A 198 3.78 36.08 -16.62
N GLU A 199 3.38 37.35 -16.56
CA GLU A 199 3.47 38.31 -17.67
C GLU A 199 4.77 39.14 -17.67
N ASP A 200 5.58 39.06 -16.62
CA ASP A 200 6.77 39.91 -16.46
C ASP A 200 8.03 39.31 -17.15
N GLY A 201 7.87 38.92 -18.42
CA GLY A 201 8.95 38.54 -19.35
C GLY A 201 10.17 37.82 -18.73
N ASP A 202 11.37 38.24 -19.12
CA ASP A 202 12.67 37.73 -18.62
C ASP A 202 13.01 38.27 -17.19
N GLY A 203 12.08 39.02 -16.57
CA GLY A 203 12.22 39.67 -15.26
C GLY A 203 11.67 38.87 -14.07
N GLY A 204 10.95 37.77 -14.31
CA GLY A 204 10.43 36.89 -13.25
C GLY A 204 11.51 36.06 -12.51
N TYR A 205 11.17 35.57 -11.31
CA TYR A 205 12.05 34.67 -10.53
C TYR A 205 12.17 33.29 -11.19
N TYR A 206 13.11 33.20 -12.13
CA TYR A 206 13.47 31.97 -12.83
C TYR A 206 14.95 31.65 -12.56
N PRO A 207 15.28 30.97 -11.45
CA PRO A 207 16.61 30.44 -11.20
C PRO A 207 16.98 29.30 -12.16
N MET A 208 18.25 28.92 -12.19
CA MET A 208 18.74 27.79 -12.99
C MET A 208 18.29 26.46 -12.35
N VAL A 209 17.54 25.65 -13.11
CA VAL A 209 16.95 24.38 -12.65
C VAL A 209 17.46 23.20 -13.47
N LEU A 210 17.98 22.20 -12.77
CA LEU A 210 18.36 20.90 -13.30
C LEU A 210 17.20 19.90 -13.07
N VAL A 211 16.89 19.06 -14.05
CA VAL A 211 15.91 17.98 -13.91
C VAL A 211 16.63 16.66 -14.14
N GLN A 212 16.52 15.70 -13.21
CA GLN A 212 17.17 14.40 -13.29
C GLN A 212 16.15 13.28 -13.36
N ILE A 213 16.30 12.41 -14.37
CA ILE A 213 15.50 11.21 -14.55
C ILE A 213 16.40 9.98 -14.52
N PRO A 214 16.60 9.35 -13.35
CA PRO A 214 17.26 8.04 -13.27
C PRO A 214 16.42 6.98 -13.96
N MET A 215 17.07 6.20 -14.83
CA MET A 215 16.46 5.10 -15.56
C MET A 215 17.26 3.80 -15.43
N CYS A 216 16.57 2.65 -15.37
CA CYS A 216 17.18 1.32 -15.37
C CYS A 216 16.23 0.27 -15.96
N ASN A 217 16.44 -0.06 -17.23
CA ASN A 217 15.68 -1.05 -18.02
C ASN A 217 14.17 -0.74 -18.12
N GLU A 218 13.78 0.54 -18.17
CA GLU A 218 12.37 0.98 -18.22
C GLU A 218 11.86 1.17 -19.65
N LYS A 219 11.89 0.09 -20.43
CA LYS A 219 11.46 0.09 -21.82
C LYS A 219 9.97 0.49 -22.00
N GLU A 220 9.14 0.27 -21.00
CA GLU A 220 7.70 0.53 -21.07
C GLU A 220 7.31 1.99 -20.83
N VAL A 221 8.16 2.80 -20.17
CA VAL A 221 7.81 4.17 -19.72
C VAL A 221 8.76 5.26 -20.20
N TYR A 222 9.91 4.92 -20.81
CA TYR A 222 10.93 5.91 -21.16
C TYR A 222 10.42 7.06 -22.05
N GLN A 223 9.56 6.76 -23.03
CA GLN A 223 9.03 7.79 -23.93
C GLN A 223 8.13 8.77 -23.19
N GLN A 224 7.22 8.26 -22.36
CA GLN A 224 6.30 9.08 -21.57
C GLN A 224 7.06 9.94 -20.57
N ALA A 225 8.06 9.39 -19.87
CA ALA A 225 8.89 10.15 -18.94
C ALA A 225 9.68 11.26 -19.63
N ILE A 226 10.40 10.96 -20.72
CA ILE A 226 11.18 11.97 -21.43
C ILE A 226 10.27 13.08 -21.97
N ALA A 227 9.11 12.72 -22.52
CA ALA A 227 8.14 13.68 -23.02
C ALA A 227 7.58 14.58 -21.90
N ALA A 228 7.16 14.00 -20.77
CA ALA A 228 6.62 14.76 -19.65
C ALA A 228 7.64 15.78 -19.11
N MET A 229 8.91 15.40 -18.98
CA MET A 229 9.96 16.31 -18.51
C MET A 229 10.31 17.38 -19.54
N SER A 230 10.28 17.02 -20.82
CA SER A 230 10.51 17.96 -21.93
C SER A 230 9.37 18.97 -22.08
N SER A 231 8.18 18.66 -21.56
CA SER A 231 7.00 19.52 -21.55
C SER A 231 6.94 20.52 -20.39
N LEU A 232 7.90 20.49 -19.46
CA LEU A 232 7.90 21.40 -18.31
C LEU A 232 8.01 22.87 -18.74
N GLU A 233 7.11 23.69 -18.22
CA GLU A 233 7.04 25.12 -18.50
C GLU A 233 8.08 25.88 -17.67
N TRP A 234 9.28 26.01 -18.22
CA TRP A 234 10.37 26.82 -17.67
C TRP A 234 11.16 27.46 -18.81
N PRO A 235 11.82 28.63 -18.61
CA PRO A 235 12.68 29.21 -19.63
C PRO A 235 13.76 28.20 -20.08
N LYS A 236 13.78 27.88 -21.38
CA LYS A 236 14.67 26.84 -21.95
C LYS A 236 16.16 27.10 -21.67
N SER A 237 16.57 28.37 -21.61
CA SER A 237 17.94 28.79 -21.27
C SER A 237 18.31 28.53 -19.81
N LYS A 238 17.31 28.31 -18.94
CA LYS A 238 17.47 28.11 -17.49
C LYS A 238 17.05 26.72 -17.03
N LEU A 239 16.77 25.81 -17.96
CA LEU A 239 16.40 24.43 -17.71
C LEU A 239 17.41 23.50 -18.38
N LEU A 240 17.84 22.45 -17.67
CA LEU A 240 18.56 21.33 -18.26
C LEU A 240 17.96 20.02 -17.77
N ILE A 241 17.64 19.13 -18.70
CA ILE A 241 17.13 17.79 -18.41
C ILE A 241 18.26 16.78 -18.56
N GLN A 242 18.48 15.94 -17.55
CA GLN A 242 19.45 14.85 -17.55
C GLN A 242 18.71 13.51 -17.50
N ILE A 243 18.86 12.73 -18.56
CA ILE A 243 18.46 11.32 -18.57
C ILE A 243 19.66 10.49 -18.10
N LEU A 244 19.49 9.81 -16.97
CA LEU A 244 20.56 9.08 -16.30
C LEU A 244 20.31 7.57 -16.44
N ASP A 245 20.81 6.95 -17.50
CA ASP A 245 20.53 5.56 -17.85
C ASP A 245 21.55 4.57 -17.24
N ASP A 246 21.07 3.63 -16.42
CA ASP A 246 21.81 2.49 -15.87
C ASP A 246 21.38 1.13 -16.48
N SER A 247 20.60 1.15 -17.56
CA SER A 247 20.16 -0.05 -18.28
C SER A 247 21.36 -0.90 -18.74
N ASP A 248 21.25 -2.22 -18.66
CA ASP A 248 22.22 -3.15 -19.28
C ASP A 248 21.73 -3.74 -20.61
N ASP A 249 20.43 -3.63 -20.90
CA ASP A 249 19.91 -4.01 -22.19
C ASP A 249 20.27 -2.98 -23.26
N SER A 250 21.11 -3.38 -24.22
CA SER A 250 21.56 -2.53 -25.33
C SER A 250 20.41 -2.00 -26.17
N THR A 251 19.33 -2.77 -26.31
CA THR A 251 18.14 -2.33 -27.05
C THR A 251 17.46 -1.16 -26.34
N THR A 252 17.29 -1.26 -25.02
CA THR A 252 16.69 -0.20 -24.20
C THR A 252 17.56 1.05 -24.20
N GLN A 253 18.88 0.90 -24.06
CA GLN A 253 19.82 2.04 -24.16
C GLN A 253 19.69 2.79 -25.49
N MET A 254 19.63 2.07 -26.61
CA MET A 254 19.46 2.68 -27.94
C MET A 254 18.14 3.45 -28.05
N LEU A 255 17.04 2.86 -27.58
CA LEU A 255 15.71 3.49 -27.61
C LEU A 255 15.68 4.79 -26.78
N ILE A 256 16.24 4.77 -25.58
CA ILE A 256 16.32 5.95 -24.71
C ILE A 256 17.16 7.04 -25.38
N LYS A 257 18.33 6.67 -25.93
CA LYS A 257 19.23 7.60 -26.61
C LYS A 257 18.60 8.23 -27.85
N GLU A 258 17.85 7.46 -28.63
CA GLU A 258 17.12 7.96 -29.81
C GLU A 258 16.03 8.96 -29.43
N GLU A 259 15.26 8.69 -28.37
CA GLU A 259 14.23 9.62 -27.89
C GLU A 259 14.87 10.92 -27.36
N VAL A 260 15.97 10.85 -26.63
CA VAL A 260 16.73 12.05 -26.22
C VAL A 260 17.18 12.85 -27.45
N HIS A 261 17.72 12.19 -28.47
CA HIS A 261 18.21 12.87 -29.67
C HIS A 261 17.08 13.54 -30.47
N LYS A 262 15.88 12.97 -30.46
CA LYS A 262 14.68 13.57 -31.03
C LYS A 262 14.34 14.89 -30.32
N TRP A 263 14.23 14.89 -28.98
CA TRP A 263 13.95 16.12 -28.23
C TRP A 263 15.06 17.18 -28.32
N GLN A 264 16.32 16.77 -28.48
CA GLN A 264 17.41 17.70 -28.79
C GLN A 264 17.19 18.44 -30.11
N LYS A 265 16.72 17.74 -31.16
CA LYS A 265 16.39 18.37 -32.46
C LYS A 265 15.23 19.34 -32.36
N ASP A 266 14.29 19.07 -31.45
CA ASP A 266 13.14 19.95 -31.16
C ASP A 266 13.53 21.15 -30.26
N GLY A 267 14.84 21.32 -29.98
CA GLY A 267 15.39 22.45 -29.26
C GLY A 267 15.18 22.39 -27.75
N VAL A 268 15.00 21.20 -27.18
CA VAL A 268 15.01 20.99 -25.73
C VAL A 268 16.45 20.81 -25.25
N ASN A 269 16.80 21.50 -24.17
CA ASN A 269 18.11 21.34 -23.52
C ASN A 269 18.11 20.05 -22.67
N ILE A 270 18.42 18.93 -23.31
CA ILE A 270 18.42 17.60 -22.70
C ILE A 270 19.72 16.85 -23.00
N VAL A 271 20.23 16.12 -22.01
CA VAL A 271 21.45 15.33 -22.11
C VAL A 271 21.22 13.88 -21.70
N TYR A 272 21.73 12.96 -22.51
CA TYR A 272 21.76 11.53 -22.20
C TYR A 272 23.09 11.19 -21.50
N ARG A 273 23.01 10.44 -20.40
CA ARG A 273 24.18 9.94 -19.68
C ARG A 273 24.01 8.47 -19.37
N HIS A 274 25.04 7.68 -19.66
CA HIS A 274 25.10 6.27 -19.30
C HIS A 274 26.40 5.99 -18.55
N ARG A 275 26.32 5.23 -17.45
CA ARG A 275 27.48 4.87 -16.63
C ARG A 275 28.04 3.51 -17.04
N VAL A 276 29.35 3.46 -17.28
CA VAL A 276 30.05 2.19 -17.51
C VAL A 276 30.12 1.35 -16.23
N ILE A 277 30.42 2.01 -15.10
CA ILE A 277 30.47 1.39 -13.78
C ILE A 277 29.18 1.72 -13.03
N ARG A 278 28.33 0.70 -12.83
CA ARG A 278 26.96 0.83 -12.27
C ARG A 278 26.91 0.51 -10.77
N GLU A 279 27.86 1.06 -10.01
CA GLU A 279 27.87 0.93 -8.55
C GLU A 279 26.87 1.89 -7.89
N GLY A 280 26.36 1.50 -6.72
CA GLY A 280 25.51 2.35 -5.89
C GLY A 280 24.06 2.54 -6.37
N TYR A 281 23.60 1.76 -7.36
CA TYR A 281 22.24 1.84 -7.91
C TYR A 281 21.85 3.30 -8.26
N LYS A 282 20.59 3.68 -7.99
CA LYS A 282 20.07 5.05 -8.20
C LYS A 282 20.90 6.12 -7.50
N ALA A 283 21.36 5.88 -6.26
CA ALA A 283 22.17 6.83 -5.51
C ALA A 283 23.49 7.14 -6.22
N GLY A 284 24.20 6.10 -6.69
CA GLY A 284 25.44 6.27 -7.45
C GLY A 284 25.21 6.97 -8.79
N ASN A 285 24.06 6.75 -9.43
CA ASN A 285 23.70 7.40 -10.69
C ASN A 285 23.48 8.90 -10.51
N LEU A 286 22.66 9.27 -9.53
CA LEU A 286 22.43 10.67 -9.15
C LEU A 286 23.73 11.34 -8.71
N LYS A 287 24.57 10.67 -7.92
CA LYS A 287 25.88 11.17 -7.50
C LYS A 287 26.81 11.45 -8.68
N SER A 288 26.90 10.51 -9.64
CA SER A 288 27.71 10.68 -10.84
C SER A 288 27.24 11.86 -11.69
N ALA A 289 25.91 12.05 -11.79
CA ALA A 289 25.31 13.17 -12.50
C ALA A 289 25.62 14.51 -11.81
N MET A 290 25.50 14.59 -10.48
CA MET A 290 25.80 15.79 -9.69
C MET A 290 27.26 16.24 -9.80
N ASN A 291 28.20 15.32 -10.07
CA ASN A 291 29.62 15.63 -10.23
C ASN A 291 29.99 16.26 -11.59
N CYS A 292 29.04 16.45 -12.50
CA CYS A 292 29.32 17.09 -13.79
C CYS A 292 29.64 18.58 -13.61
N SER A 293 30.63 19.09 -14.34
CA SER A 293 31.12 20.47 -14.17
C SER A 293 30.04 21.53 -14.33
N TYR A 294 29.13 21.36 -15.29
CA TYR A 294 28.03 22.27 -15.56
C TYR A 294 26.96 22.31 -14.46
N VAL A 295 26.90 21.32 -13.55
CA VAL A 295 25.90 21.30 -12.46
C VAL A 295 26.10 22.48 -11.50
N LYS A 296 27.33 23.01 -11.42
CA LYS A 296 27.66 24.18 -10.61
C LYS A 296 26.94 25.45 -11.03
N ASP A 297 26.44 25.50 -12.27
CA ASP A 297 25.70 26.63 -12.81
C ASP A 297 24.21 26.57 -12.44
N TYR A 298 23.76 25.52 -11.73
CA TYR A 298 22.37 25.31 -11.33
C TYR A 298 22.16 25.53 -9.84
N GLU A 299 21.02 26.09 -9.48
CA GLU A 299 20.65 26.38 -8.09
C GLU A 299 19.79 25.27 -7.48
N PHE A 300 18.92 24.68 -8.32
CA PHE A 300 17.96 23.66 -7.91
C PHE A 300 18.06 22.41 -8.78
N VAL A 301 17.76 21.25 -8.19
CA VAL A 301 17.62 19.97 -8.89
C VAL A 301 16.28 19.32 -8.57
N ALA A 302 15.47 19.07 -9.60
CA ALA A 302 14.24 18.30 -9.53
C ALA A 302 14.52 16.84 -9.92
N ILE A 303 13.99 15.88 -9.16
CA ILE A 303 14.24 14.46 -9.41
C ILE A 303 12.92 13.76 -9.71
N PHE A 304 12.89 12.99 -10.78
CA PHE A 304 11.73 12.20 -11.18
C PHE A 304 12.10 10.79 -11.58
N ASP A 305 11.45 9.78 -10.99
CA ASP A 305 11.55 8.40 -11.47
C ASP A 305 10.90 8.28 -12.86
N ALA A 306 11.31 7.27 -13.63
CA ALA A 306 10.89 7.07 -15.01
C ALA A 306 9.39 6.78 -15.21
N ASP A 307 8.62 6.51 -14.15
CA ASP A 307 7.17 6.34 -14.21
C ASP A 307 6.37 7.58 -13.80
N PHE A 308 7.04 8.70 -13.48
CA PHE A 308 6.40 9.93 -13.04
C PHE A 308 6.10 10.87 -14.21
N GLN A 309 4.89 11.44 -14.17
CA GLN A 309 4.32 12.36 -15.14
C GLN A 309 3.92 13.64 -14.37
N PRO A 310 4.86 14.59 -14.19
CA PRO A 310 4.54 15.90 -13.63
C PRO A 310 3.70 16.72 -14.61
N SER A 311 2.86 17.61 -14.06
CA SER A 311 2.18 18.60 -14.88
C SER A 311 3.18 19.61 -15.46
N PRO A 312 2.90 20.20 -16.65
CA PRO A 312 3.80 21.19 -17.26
C PRO A 312 4.15 22.36 -16.34
N ASP A 313 3.21 22.81 -15.50
CA ASP A 313 3.38 23.89 -14.53
C ASP A 313 4.10 23.49 -13.23
N PHE A 314 4.60 22.25 -13.10
CA PHE A 314 5.21 21.73 -11.87
C PHE A 314 6.27 22.67 -11.30
N LEU A 315 7.26 23.08 -12.11
CA LEU A 315 8.35 23.94 -11.65
C LEU A 315 7.85 25.33 -11.23
N LYS A 316 6.88 25.90 -11.96
CA LYS A 316 6.23 27.17 -11.59
C LYS A 316 5.51 27.08 -10.24
N ARG A 317 5.01 25.90 -9.87
CA ARG A 317 4.31 25.67 -8.60
C ARG A 317 5.23 25.27 -7.44
N THR A 318 6.45 24.79 -7.72
CA THR A 318 7.39 24.34 -6.68
C THR A 318 8.53 25.32 -6.41
N VAL A 319 9.16 25.86 -7.46
CA VAL A 319 10.40 26.67 -7.35
C VAL A 319 10.19 27.99 -6.59
N PRO A 320 9.05 28.71 -6.72
CA PRO A 320 8.87 29.99 -6.02
C PRO A 320 8.93 29.90 -4.49
N TYR A 321 8.72 28.73 -3.90
CA TYR A 321 8.84 28.55 -2.45
C TYR A 321 10.26 28.75 -1.92
N PHE A 322 11.28 28.65 -2.77
CA PHE A 322 12.66 28.90 -2.40
C PHE A 322 13.05 30.38 -2.41
N LYS A 323 12.21 31.23 -3.04
CA LYS A 323 12.45 32.67 -3.15
C LYS A 323 12.44 33.30 -1.75
N ASP A 324 13.45 34.13 -1.47
CA ASP A 324 13.59 34.89 -0.22
C ASP A 324 13.57 34.02 1.06
N ASN A 325 13.90 32.73 0.94
CA ASN A 325 14.01 31.81 2.06
C ASN A 325 15.13 30.77 1.82
N GLU A 326 16.31 31.13 2.30
CA GLU A 326 17.52 30.30 2.21
C GLU A 326 17.51 29.07 3.13
N ASP A 327 16.57 28.95 4.07
CA ASP A 327 16.51 27.80 4.98
C ASP A 327 15.86 26.56 4.34
N ILE A 328 15.16 26.73 3.21
CA ILE A 328 14.43 25.64 2.55
C ILE A 328 15.39 24.82 1.70
N GLY A 329 15.49 23.53 2.05
CA GLY A 329 16.31 22.55 1.34
C GLY A 329 15.52 21.73 0.31
N LEU A 330 14.25 21.45 0.59
CA LEU A 330 13.40 20.58 -0.22
C LEU A 330 11.97 21.12 -0.31
N VAL A 331 11.41 21.09 -1.53
CA VAL A 331 9.98 21.23 -1.80
C VAL A 331 9.50 19.93 -2.46
N GLN A 332 8.59 19.23 -1.80
CA GLN A 332 8.05 17.93 -2.26
C GLN A 332 6.61 18.08 -2.71
N ALA A 333 6.30 17.63 -3.92
CA ALA A 333 4.93 17.49 -4.41
C ALA A 333 4.32 16.15 -3.99
N ARG A 334 3.00 16.08 -3.96
CA ARG A 334 2.25 14.86 -3.64
C ARG A 334 2.24 13.90 -4.83
N TRP A 335 2.36 12.62 -4.55
CA TRP A 335 2.11 11.57 -5.53
C TRP A 335 0.62 11.35 -5.74
N SER A 336 0.22 11.19 -7.00
CA SER A 336 -1.08 10.67 -7.41
C SER A 336 -0.88 9.48 -8.34
N PHE A 337 -1.92 8.65 -8.52
CA PHE A 337 -1.78 7.34 -9.15
C PHE A 337 -2.74 7.16 -10.31
N VAL A 338 -2.18 6.81 -11.49
CA VAL A 338 -2.95 6.59 -12.72
C VAL A 338 -3.74 5.28 -12.70
N ASN A 339 -3.22 4.24 -12.01
CA ASN A 339 -3.78 2.88 -12.01
C ASN A 339 -4.43 2.48 -10.65
N LYS A 340 -4.83 3.45 -9.83
CA LYS A 340 -5.43 3.21 -8.49
C LYS A 340 -6.73 2.41 -8.49
N GLU A 341 -7.44 2.35 -9.61
CA GLU A 341 -8.72 1.64 -9.72
C GLU A 341 -8.61 0.28 -10.44
N GLU A 342 -7.40 -0.07 -10.89
CA GLU A 342 -7.14 -1.18 -11.80
C GLU A 342 -7.51 -2.56 -11.27
N ASN A 343 -7.20 -2.85 -10.01
CA ASN A 343 -7.56 -4.10 -9.38
C ASN A 343 -7.69 -3.90 -7.86
N LEU A 344 -8.07 -4.97 -7.14
CA LEU A 344 -8.22 -4.87 -5.69
C LEU A 344 -6.90 -4.45 -5.03
N LEU A 345 -5.77 -5.03 -5.43
CA LEU A 345 -4.45 -4.68 -4.88
C LEU A 345 -4.10 -3.20 -5.06
N THR A 346 -4.34 -2.59 -6.22
CA THR A 346 -4.05 -1.15 -6.44
C THR A 346 -4.98 -0.24 -5.63
N ARG A 347 -6.25 -0.61 -5.47
CA ARG A 347 -7.21 0.10 -4.60
C ARG A 347 -6.79 0.08 -3.14
N LEU A 348 -6.31 -1.07 -2.64
CA LEU A 348 -5.85 -1.21 -1.25
C LEU A 348 -4.54 -0.46 -1.01
N GLN A 349 -3.62 -0.45 -1.98
CA GLN A 349 -2.40 0.37 -1.93
C GLN A 349 -2.73 1.86 -1.88
N HIS A 350 -3.69 2.31 -2.69
CA HIS A 350 -4.12 3.70 -2.74
C HIS A 350 -4.57 4.23 -1.37
N ILE A 351 -5.30 3.42 -0.57
CA ILE A 351 -5.71 3.83 0.79
C ILE A 351 -4.50 4.16 1.67
N ASN A 352 -3.48 3.29 1.70
CA ASN A 352 -2.28 3.52 2.49
C ASN A 352 -1.49 4.74 2.02
N LEU A 353 -1.30 4.86 0.70
CA LEU A 353 -0.50 5.92 0.12
C LEU A 353 -1.20 7.28 0.23
N ALA A 354 -2.52 7.34 0.07
CA ALA A 354 -3.31 8.55 0.30
C ALA A 354 -3.17 9.02 1.76
N PHE A 355 -3.27 8.11 2.74
CA PHE A 355 -3.01 8.47 4.14
C PHE A 355 -1.58 8.98 4.35
N HIS A 356 -0.58 8.30 3.80
CA HIS A 356 0.81 8.71 3.95
C HIS A 356 1.08 10.11 3.38
N PHE A 357 0.65 10.40 2.15
CA PHE A 357 0.94 11.68 1.51
C PHE A 357 0.02 12.80 1.97
N GLU A 358 -1.30 12.58 2.00
CA GLU A 358 -2.28 13.64 2.28
C GLU A 358 -2.43 13.95 3.77
N VAL A 359 -2.06 13.02 4.65
CA VAL A 359 -2.17 13.21 6.11
C VAL A 359 -0.79 13.29 6.73
N GLU A 360 0.00 12.20 6.67
CA GLU A 360 1.25 12.11 7.42
C GLU A 360 2.28 13.15 6.97
N GLN A 361 2.58 13.23 5.67
CA GLN A 361 3.56 14.18 5.15
C GLN A 361 3.08 15.63 5.23
N GLN A 362 1.80 15.88 5.01
CA GLN A 362 1.23 17.22 5.14
C GLN A 362 1.36 17.74 6.58
N VAL A 363 0.94 16.95 7.58
CA VAL A 363 1.01 17.33 8.99
C VAL A 363 2.47 17.51 9.42
N ASN A 364 3.33 16.57 9.06
CA ASN A 364 4.76 16.66 9.37
C ASN A 364 5.45 17.86 8.70
N GLY A 365 5.09 18.18 7.45
CA GLY A 365 5.59 19.36 6.75
C GLY A 365 5.21 20.66 7.46
N VAL A 366 3.95 20.80 7.88
CA VAL A 366 3.46 22.01 8.56
C VAL A 366 4.01 22.16 9.98
N PHE A 367 3.97 21.11 10.79
CA PHE A 367 4.28 21.21 12.23
C PHE A 367 5.72 20.88 12.60
N LEU A 368 6.44 20.11 11.76
CA LEU A 368 7.80 19.65 12.06
C LEU A 368 8.84 20.19 11.07
N ASN A 369 8.41 20.73 9.92
CA ASN A 369 9.28 21.11 8.79
C ASN A 369 10.21 19.97 8.34
N PHE A 370 9.76 18.72 8.53
CA PHE A 370 10.51 17.51 8.19
C PHE A 370 9.59 16.36 7.85
N PHE A 371 9.89 15.68 6.76
CA PHE A 371 9.35 14.40 6.35
C PHE A 371 10.43 13.70 5.49
N GLY A 372 10.30 12.40 5.25
CA GLY A 372 11.22 11.70 4.36
C GLY A 372 11.03 12.17 2.92
N PHE A 373 12.12 12.44 2.19
CA PHE A 373 12.04 12.64 0.74
C PHE A 373 11.56 11.34 0.10
N ASN A 374 10.64 11.45 -0.87
CA ASN A 374 10.01 10.29 -1.48
C ASN A 374 10.85 9.66 -2.60
N GLY A 375 12.03 10.23 -2.89
CA GLY A 375 12.93 9.78 -3.96
C GLY A 375 12.62 10.38 -5.33
N THR A 376 11.52 11.12 -5.47
CA THR A 376 11.00 11.63 -6.75
C THR A 376 9.97 12.74 -6.48
N ALA A 377 9.58 13.49 -7.52
CA ALA A 377 8.60 14.57 -7.47
C ALA A 377 8.94 15.64 -6.41
N GLY A 378 10.23 15.89 -6.21
CA GLY A 378 10.72 16.91 -5.30
C GLY A 378 11.85 17.72 -5.91
N VAL A 379 11.89 19.00 -5.55
CA VAL A 379 12.92 19.95 -5.93
C VAL A 379 13.83 20.19 -4.73
N TRP A 380 15.12 19.98 -4.92
CA TRP A 380 16.15 20.22 -3.93
C TRP A 380 16.93 21.48 -4.26
N ARG A 381 17.24 22.28 -3.23
CA ARG A 381 18.32 23.27 -3.33
C ARG A 381 19.64 22.54 -3.38
N ILE A 382 20.45 22.75 -4.43
CA ILE A 382 21.71 22.01 -4.62
C ILE A 382 22.67 22.25 -3.45
N LYS A 383 22.75 23.49 -2.94
CA LYS A 383 23.53 23.80 -1.73
C LYS A 383 23.13 22.97 -0.51
N ALA A 384 21.83 22.66 -0.35
CA ALA A 384 21.35 21.83 0.74
C ALA A 384 21.75 20.37 0.56
N LEU A 385 21.64 19.87 -0.67
CA LEU A 385 22.06 18.52 -1.05
C LEU A 385 23.56 18.32 -0.82
N GLU A 386 24.40 19.22 -1.35
CA GLU A 386 25.86 19.17 -1.22
C GLU A 386 26.33 19.41 0.22
N GLY A 387 25.77 20.42 0.90
CA GLY A 387 26.08 20.75 2.29
C GLY A 387 25.73 19.63 3.27
N SER A 388 24.86 18.70 2.87
CA SER A 388 24.52 17.50 3.64
C SER A 388 25.37 16.27 3.29
N GLY A 389 26.31 16.39 2.34
CA GLY A 389 27.18 15.31 1.87
C GLY A 389 26.74 14.62 0.57
N GLY A 390 25.73 15.16 -0.13
CA GLY A 390 25.26 14.64 -1.42
C GLY A 390 24.58 13.26 -1.33
N TRP A 391 24.47 12.58 -2.47
CA TRP A 391 23.93 11.22 -2.57
C TRP A 391 24.94 10.19 -2.06
N LEU A 392 24.55 9.40 -1.07
CA LEU A 392 25.38 8.33 -0.49
C LEU A 392 24.83 6.95 -0.87
N GLU A 393 25.74 6.04 -1.22
CA GLU A 393 25.43 4.69 -1.72
C GLU A 393 25.32 3.65 -0.58
N ARG A 394 25.31 4.11 0.67
CA ARG A 394 25.42 3.26 1.86
C ARG A 394 24.14 2.50 2.24
N THR A 395 23.02 2.77 1.57
CA THR A 395 21.71 2.16 1.83
C THR A 395 20.85 2.15 0.56
N THR A 396 19.82 1.30 0.53
CA THR A 396 18.83 1.18 -0.55
C THR A 396 17.69 2.21 -0.48
N VAL A 397 17.73 3.10 0.53
CA VAL A 397 16.81 4.22 0.76
C VAL A 397 17.61 5.53 0.79
N GLU A 398 18.30 5.83 -0.31
CA GLU A 398 19.15 7.01 -0.46
C GLU A 398 18.39 8.32 -0.28
N ASP A 399 17.10 8.30 -0.63
CA ASP A 399 16.13 9.38 -0.50
C ASP A 399 15.89 9.77 0.96
N MET A 400 15.65 8.77 1.81
CA MET A 400 15.48 8.95 3.23
C MET A 400 16.79 9.34 3.92
N ASP A 401 17.90 8.79 3.46
CA ASP A 401 19.24 9.09 3.99
C ASP A 401 19.59 10.57 3.82
N ILE A 402 19.43 11.13 2.61
CA ILE A 402 19.68 12.56 2.38
C ILE A 402 18.70 13.43 3.17
N ALA A 403 17.43 13.05 3.25
CA ALA A 403 16.42 13.80 3.98
C ALA A 403 16.77 13.92 5.47
N VAL A 404 17.18 12.80 6.11
CA VAL A 404 17.62 12.81 7.50
C VAL A 404 18.86 13.68 7.66
N ARG A 405 19.90 13.51 6.82
CA ARG A 405 21.13 14.31 6.92
C ARG A 405 20.85 15.81 6.76
N ALA A 406 20.07 16.21 5.76
CA ALA A 406 19.70 17.61 5.56
C ALA A 406 18.93 18.17 6.76
N HIS A 407 18.03 17.39 7.36
CA HIS A 407 17.35 17.81 8.57
C HIS A 407 18.29 18.00 9.77
N LEU A 408 19.30 17.12 9.93
CA LEU A 408 20.33 17.27 10.97
C LEU A 408 21.18 18.53 10.77
N HIS A 409 21.36 18.96 9.52
CA HIS A 409 22.00 20.23 9.16
C HIS A 409 21.08 21.46 9.27
N GLY A 410 19.82 21.29 9.70
CA GLY A 410 18.89 22.38 9.97
C GLY A 410 18.04 22.82 8.77
N TRP A 411 18.18 22.16 7.60
CA TRP A 411 17.35 22.44 6.44
C TRP A 411 15.87 22.13 6.71
N LYS A 412 14.99 22.99 6.18
CA LYS A 412 13.53 22.88 6.30
C LYS A 412 12.92 22.35 5.02
N PHE A 413 11.89 21.53 5.15
CA PHE A 413 11.17 20.96 4.01
C PHE A 413 9.74 21.48 3.93
N ILE A 414 9.27 21.69 2.70
CA ILE A 414 7.88 22.07 2.41
C ILE A 414 7.22 20.94 1.64
N PHE A 415 6.03 20.54 2.09
CA PHE A 415 5.18 19.59 1.38
C PHE A 415 4.01 20.30 0.73
N LEU A 416 3.85 20.15 -0.58
CA LEU A 416 2.78 20.76 -1.38
C LEU A 416 1.73 19.70 -1.71
N ASN A 417 0.66 19.68 -0.91
CA ASN A 417 -0.39 18.68 -1.07
C ASN A 417 -1.27 18.92 -2.32
N ASP A 418 -1.31 20.15 -2.82
CA ASP A 418 -2.09 20.57 -3.99
C ASP A 418 -1.35 20.38 -5.31
N VAL A 419 -0.03 20.21 -5.30
CA VAL A 419 0.78 19.88 -6.47
C VAL A 419 0.83 18.37 -6.59
N GLU A 420 0.18 17.81 -7.61
CA GLU A 420 0.15 16.37 -7.87
C GLU A 420 1.17 16.00 -8.95
N CYS A 421 1.85 14.87 -8.76
CA CYS A 421 2.67 14.23 -9.78
C CYS A 421 2.18 12.79 -9.96
N GLN A 422 1.73 12.46 -11.17
CA GLN A 422 1.09 11.16 -11.44
C GLN A 422 2.15 10.07 -11.62
N CYS A 423 1.90 8.87 -11.09
CA CYS A 423 2.76 7.70 -11.23
C CYS A 423 1.99 6.37 -11.18
N GLU A 424 2.70 5.25 -11.31
CA GLU A 424 2.13 3.91 -11.25
C GLU A 424 2.38 3.21 -9.90
N VAL A 425 1.34 2.58 -9.34
CA VAL A 425 1.52 1.60 -8.26
C VAL A 425 1.74 0.19 -8.83
N PRO A 426 2.47 -0.69 -8.11
CA PRO A 426 2.63 -2.09 -8.51
C PRO A 426 1.29 -2.82 -8.73
N GLU A 427 1.09 -3.38 -9.92
CA GLU A 427 -0.12 -4.14 -10.27
C GLU A 427 -0.08 -5.62 -9.82
N SER A 428 1.11 -6.15 -9.50
CA SER A 428 1.29 -7.54 -9.05
C SER A 428 1.73 -7.61 -7.59
N TYR A 429 1.26 -8.64 -6.89
CA TYR A 429 1.61 -8.84 -5.48
C TYR A 429 3.11 -9.09 -5.30
N GLU A 430 3.79 -9.76 -6.24
CA GLU A 430 5.25 -9.93 -6.20
C GLU A 430 5.98 -8.58 -6.20
N ALA A 431 5.62 -7.69 -7.14
CA ALA A 431 6.23 -6.37 -7.27
C ALA A 431 5.97 -5.52 -6.02
N TYR A 432 4.73 -5.55 -5.51
CA TYR A 432 4.36 -4.88 -4.27
C TYR A 432 5.15 -5.42 -3.07
N ARG A 433 5.28 -6.75 -2.93
CA ARG A 433 6.01 -7.39 -1.84
C ARG A 433 7.49 -6.99 -1.84
N LYS A 434 8.14 -6.94 -3.01
CA LYS A 434 9.53 -6.47 -3.16
C LYS A 434 9.67 -4.99 -2.77
N GLN A 435 8.74 -4.15 -3.22
CA GLN A 435 8.72 -2.73 -2.84
C GLN A 435 8.58 -2.57 -1.32
N GLN A 436 7.60 -3.24 -0.71
CA GLN A 436 7.35 -3.18 0.72
C GLN A 436 8.51 -3.74 1.53
N HIS A 437 9.19 -4.77 1.05
CA HIS A 437 10.41 -5.28 1.67
C HIS A 437 11.49 -4.19 1.74
N ARG A 438 11.80 -3.53 0.62
CA ARG A 438 12.77 -2.42 0.59
C ARG A 438 12.38 -1.27 1.51
N TRP A 439 11.10 -0.90 1.51
CA TRP A 439 10.57 0.22 2.31
C TRP A 439 10.51 -0.03 3.81
N HIS A 440 10.75 -1.27 4.28
CA HIS A 440 10.81 -1.61 5.70
C HIS A 440 12.20 -2.10 6.13
N SER A 441 12.96 -2.77 5.27
CA SER A 441 14.34 -3.16 5.56
C SER A 441 15.31 -1.98 5.49
N GLY A 442 15.19 -1.15 4.45
CA GLY A 442 16.06 0.02 4.22
C GLY A 442 16.06 1.00 5.39
N PRO A 443 14.90 1.44 5.91
CA PRO A 443 14.86 2.36 7.05
C PRO A 443 15.48 1.80 8.33
N MET A 444 15.42 0.48 8.56
CA MET A 444 16.06 -0.14 9.74
C MET A 444 17.58 -0.18 9.60
N GLN A 445 18.09 -0.39 8.38
CA GLN A 445 19.51 -0.23 8.11
C GLN A 445 19.93 1.23 8.29
N LEU A 446 19.18 2.16 7.72
CA LEU A 446 19.44 3.59 7.81
C LEU A 446 19.42 4.08 9.26
N PHE A 447 18.48 3.60 10.08
CA PHE A 447 18.40 3.95 11.49
C PHE A 447 19.71 3.63 12.21
N ARG A 448 20.28 2.43 12.01
CA ARG A 448 21.57 2.06 12.63
C ARG A 448 22.73 2.94 12.15
N LEU A 449 22.72 3.35 10.89
CA LEU A 449 23.75 4.23 10.33
C LEU A 449 23.63 5.68 10.83
N CYS A 450 22.41 6.19 11.00
CA CYS A 450 22.15 7.57 11.38
C CYS A 450 22.01 7.78 12.88
N PHE A 451 21.75 6.73 13.68
CA PHE A 451 21.49 6.87 15.11
C PHE A 451 22.59 7.65 15.87
N PRO A 452 23.89 7.36 15.69
CA PRO A 452 24.95 8.15 16.33
C PRO A 452 24.89 9.64 15.91
N ALA A 453 24.76 9.90 14.61
CA ALA A 453 24.66 11.26 14.08
C ALA A 453 23.43 12.02 14.60
N ILE A 454 22.28 11.35 14.78
CA ILE A 454 21.08 11.96 15.36
C ILE A 454 21.34 12.35 16.82
N VAL A 455 21.96 11.47 17.61
CA VAL A 455 22.26 11.72 19.02
C VAL A 455 23.27 12.85 19.18
N GLU A 456 24.30 12.89 18.34
CA GLU A 456 25.39 13.89 18.38
C GLU A 456 25.02 15.24 17.74
N SER A 457 23.97 15.29 16.91
CA SER A 457 23.56 16.51 16.20
C SER A 457 23.19 17.68 17.12
N ASN A 458 23.31 18.91 16.62
CA ASN A 458 22.97 20.13 17.36
C ASN A 458 21.47 20.51 17.32
N ILE A 459 20.62 19.65 16.75
CA ILE A 459 19.18 19.94 16.69
C ILE A 459 18.52 19.80 18.07
N SER A 460 17.39 20.47 18.26
CA SER A 460 16.62 20.42 19.50
C SER A 460 16.25 18.99 19.91
N ILE A 461 16.17 18.72 21.22
CA ILE A 461 15.84 17.40 21.76
C ILE A 461 14.49 16.86 21.25
N TRP A 462 13.51 17.73 21.00
CA TRP A 462 12.22 17.37 20.43
C TRP A 462 12.34 16.83 18.99
N LYS A 463 13.17 17.45 18.15
CA LYS A 463 13.45 16.96 16.79
C LYS A 463 14.18 15.61 16.82
N LYS A 464 15.13 15.43 17.74
CA LYS A 464 15.79 14.11 17.96
C LYS A 464 14.76 13.05 18.37
N GLY A 465 13.92 13.37 19.36
CA GLY A 465 12.84 12.50 19.81
C GLY A 465 11.87 12.14 18.68
N ASN A 466 11.46 13.10 17.86
CA ASN A 466 10.62 12.87 16.68
C ASN A 466 11.30 11.91 15.68
N LEU A 467 12.58 12.14 15.34
CA LEU A 467 13.31 11.26 14.41
C LEU A 467 13.44 9.84 14.96
N ILE A 468 13.92 9.70 16.19
CA ILE A 468 14.17 8.37 16.79
C ILE A 468 12.84 7.66 17.02
N PHE A 469 11.92 8.29 17.75
CA PHE A 469 10.70 7.63 18.19
C PHE A 469 9.63 7.59 17.10
N LEU A 470 9.16 8.73 16.58
CA LEU A 470 8.02 8.74 15.66
C LEU A 470 8.41 8.25 14.26
N PHE A 471 9.50 8.76 13.70
CA PHE A 471 9.89 8.48 12.31
C PHE A 471 10.47 7.06 12.14
N PHE A 472 11.44 6.66 12.97
CA PHE A 472 12.07 5.33 12.86
C PHE A 472 11.37 4.26 13.71
N LEU A 473 11.34 4.41 15.04
CA LEU A 473 10.89 3.31 15.91
C LEU A 473 9.39 3.01 15.76
N LEU A 474 8.52 4.01 15.87
CA LEU A 474 7.08 3.81 15.87
C LEU A 474 6.59 3.30 14.52
N ARG A 475 6.89 4.04 13.44
CA ARG A 475 6.35 3.76 12.10
C ARG A 475 7.07 2.62 11.37
N LYS A 476 8.38 2.42 11.58
CA LYS A 476 9.16 1.43 10.82
C LYS A 476 9.50 0.16 11.60
N LEU A 477 9.52 0.21 12.95
CA LEU A 477 9.82 -0.96 13.81
C LEU A 477 8.59 -1.48 14.56
N ILE A 478 7.96 -0.65 15.37
CA ILE A 478 6.85 -1.02 16.27
C ILE A 478 5.63 -1.44 15.46
N LEU A 479 5.26 -0.68 14.43
CA LEU A 479 4.09 -0.97 13.59
C LEU A 479 4.14 -2.37 12.95
N PRO A 480 5.20 -2.78 12.22
CA PRO A 480 5.31 -4.16 11.74
C PRO A 480 5.41 -5.20 12.86
N PHE A 481 6.09 -4.87 13.97
CA PHE A 481 6.27 -5.78 15.10
C PHE A 481 4.94 -6.15 15.76
N TYR A 482 4.18 -5.18 16.28
CA TYR A 482 2.95 -5.49 16.98
C TYR A 482 1.90 -6.05 16.03
N SER A 483 1.83 -5.57 14.78
CA SER A 483 0.81 -6.02 13.82
C SER A 483 0.96 -7.52 13.53
N PHE A 484 2.16 -7.96 13.18
CA PHE A 484 2.43 -9.38 12.94
C PHE A 484 2.28 -10.22 14.22
N THR A 485 2.93 -9.80 15.32
CA THR A 485 2.92 -10.59 16.56
C THR A 485 1.51 -10.69 17.15
N LEU A 486 0.76 -9.60 17.21
CA LEU A 486 -0.58 -9.60 17.81
C LEU A 486 -1.59 -10.38 16.97
N PHE A 487 -1.69 -10.09 15.67
CA PHE A 487 -2.77 -10.62 14.83
C PHE A 487 -2.43 -11.95 14.15
N CYS A 488 -1.17 -12.23 13.82
CA CYS A 488 -0.77 -13.48 13.16
C CYS A 488 -0.29 -14.56 14.14
N ILE A 489 0.16 -14.20 15.34
CA ILE A 489 0.72 -15.17 16.31
C ILE A 489 -0.11 -15.21 17.59
N ILE A 490 -0.25 -14.11 18.33
CA ILE A 490 -0.94 -14.10 19.63
C ILE A 490 -2.41 -14.49 19.45
N LEU A 491 -3.15 -13.81 18.58
CA LEU A 491 -4.57 -14.04 18.38
C LEU A 491 -4.92 -15.52 18.11
N PRO A 492 -4.32 -16.23 17.12
CA PRO A 492 -4.60 -17.64 16.94
C PRO A 492 -4.17 -18.49 18.15
N MET A 493 -3.06 -18.17 18.81
CA MET A 493 -2.61 -18.91 20.00
C MET A 493 -3.55 -18.76 21.19
N THR A 494 -4.22 -17.60 21.36
CA THR A 494 -5.23 -17.42 22.42
C THR A 494 -6.45 -18.31 22.25
N MET A 495 -6.72 -18.84 21.05
CA MET A 495 -7.79 -19.82 20.84
C MET A 495 -7.45 -21.18 21.45
N PHE A 496 -6.15 -21.49 21.59
CA PHE A 496 -5.65 -22.72 22.22
C PHE A 496 -5.29 -22.53 23.69
N VAL A 497 -5.09 -21.28 24.12
CA VAL A 497 -4.76 -20.88 25.49
C VAL A 497 -5.82 -19.89 25.98
N PRO A 498 -7.04 -20.37 26.35
CA PRO A 498 -8.18 -19.51 26.68
C PRO A 498 -7.96 -18.65 27.92
N GLU A 499 -6.96 -18.96 28.76
CA GLU A 499 -6.59 -18.16 29.92
C GLU A 499 -5.95 -16.82 29.52
N ALA A 500 -5.39 -16.70 28.31
CA ALA A 500 -4.80 -15.48 27.78
C ALA A 500 -5.79 -14.74 26.86
N THR A 501 -7.01 -14.47 27.33
CA THR A 501 -8.06 -13.84 26.50
C THR A 501 -7.66 -12.46 25.97
N LEU A 502 -7.84 -12.23 24.67
CA LEU A 502 -7.76 -10.90 24.08
C LEU A 502 -9.14 -10.22 24.09
N PRO A 503 -9.24 -8.98 24.62
CA PRO A 503 -10.49 -8.22 24.58
C PRO A 503 -10.98 -7.96 23.16
N THR A 504 -12.28 -8.05 22.93
CA THR A 504 -12.91 -7.84 21.60
C THR A 504 -12.60 -6.46 21.01
N TRP A 505 -12.45 -5.42 21.84
CA TRP A 505 -12.12 -4.08 21.36
C TRP A 505 -10.71 -4.00 20.74
N VAL A 506 -9.76 -4.82 21.19
CA VAL A 506 -8.40 -4.93 20.61
C VAL A 506 -8.50 -5.56 19.22
N VAL A 507 -9.31 -6.61 19.09
CA VAL A 507 -9.38 -7.43 17.87
C VAL A 507 -10.23 -6.75 16.79
N SER A 508 -11.28 -6.02 17.17
CA SER A 508 -12.27 -5.51 16.21
C SER A 508 -12.42 -4.00 16.21
N TYR A 509 -12.64 -3.36 17.37
CA TYR A 509 -13.03 -1.94 17.39
C TYR A 509 -11.88 -0.99 17.06
N ILE A 510 -10.71 -1.16 17.67
CA ILE A 510 -9.56 -0.30 17.36
C ILE A 510 -9.12 -0.51 15.90
N PRO A 511 -8.91 -1.75 15.40
CA PRO A 511 -8.53 -1.94 14.01
C PRO A 511 -9.55 -1.36 13.02
N ALA A 512 -10.85 -1.56 13.26
CA ALA A 512 -11.90 -0.96 12.42
C ALA A 512 -11.86 0.58 12.45
N THR A 513 -11.63 1.18 13.62
CA THR A 513 -11.49 2.63 13.77
C THR A 513 -10.26 3.14 13.02
N MET A 514 -9.11 2.45 13.13
CA MET A 514 -7.89 2.81 12.41
C MET A 514 -8.06 2.66 10.89
N SER A 515 -8.76 1.63 10.42
CA SER A 515 -9.08 1.48 9.00
C SER A 515 -9.99 2.60 8.51
N PHE A 516 -10.95 3.04 9.32
CA PHE A 516 -11.79 4.19 8.99
C PHE A 516 -10.98 5.48 8.89
N LEU A 517 -10.08 5.74 9.85
CA LEU A 517 -9.17 6.89 9.83
C LEU A 517 -8.29 6.90 8.58
N ASN A 518 -7.77 5.74 8.16
CA ASN A 518 -6.93 5.64 6.96
C ASN A 518 -7.69 5.90 5.65
N ILE A 519 -9.01 5.72 5.63
CA ILE A 519 -9.86 5.95 4.44
C ILE A 519 -10.31 7.40 4.34
N LEU A 520 -10.23 8.20 5.41
CA LEU A 520 -10.68 9.61 5.40
C LEU A 520 -10.15 10.45 4.21
N PRO A 521 -8.88 10.32 3.77
CA PRO A 521 -8.37 11.05 2.61
C PRO A 521 -8.98 10.57 1.27
N SER A 522 -9.42 9.31 1.21
CA SER A 522 -10.01 8.71 0.01
C SER A 522 -11.41 8.12 0.28
N PRO A 523 -12.46 8.94 0.50
CA PRO A 523 -13.79 8.46 0.88
C PRO A 523 -14.43 7.49 -0.12
N LYS A 524 -14.06 7.58 -1.42
CA LYS A 524 -14.50 6.65 -2.46
C LYS A 524 -14.07 5.20 -2.18
N SER A 525 -13.04 5.00 -1.35
CA SER A 525 -12.52 3.69 -0.94
C SER A 525 -13.30 3.06 0.22
N PHE A 526 -14.36 3.70 0.74
CA PHE A 526 -15.16 3.18 1.86
C PHE A 526 -15.65 1.73 1.69
N PRO A 527 -16.12 1.27 0.51
CA PRO A 527 -16.51 -0.14 0.32
C PRO A 527 -15.39 -1.15 0.55
N PHE A 528 -14.13 -0.70 0.52
CA PHE A 528 -12.94 -1.54 0.67
C PHE A 528 -12.38 -1.57 2.09
N ILE A 529 -13.07 -1.01 3.10
CA ILE A 529 -12.56 -0.96 4.49
C ILE A 529 -12.24 -2.33 5.09
N VAL A 530 -13.12 -3.31 4.90
CA VAL A 530 -12.89 -4.68 5.41
C VAL A 530 -11.78 -5.38 4.62
N PRO A 531 -11.80 -5.40 3.26
CA PRO A 531 -10.67 -5.91 2.48
C PRO A 531 -9.33 -5.26 2.85
N TYR A 532 -9.32 -3.94 3.09
CA TYR A 532 -8.15 -3.18 3.49
C TYR A 532 -7.61 -3.63 4.86
N LEU A 533 -8.48 -3.74 5.87
CA LEU A 533 -8.09 -4.21 7.20
C LEU A 533 -7.43 -5.58 7.13
N LEU A 534 -8.05 -6.53 6.42
CA LEU A 534 -7.55 -7.89 6.28
C LEU A 534 -6.24 -7.94 5.48
N PHE A 535 -6.13 -7.13 4.43
CA PHE A 535 -4.95 -7.05 3.59
C PHE A 535 -3.75 -6.43 4.32
N GLU A 536 -3.96 -5.37 5.10
CA GLU A 536 -2.88 -4.77 5.90
C GLU A 536 -2.31 -5.75 6.91
N ASN A 537 -3.18 -6.54 7.54
CA ASN A 537 -2.75 -7.62 8.41
C ASN A 537 -2.01 -8.73 7.64
N THR A 538 -2.44 -9.07 6.42
CA THR A 538 -1.70 -10.00 5.55
C THR A 538 -0.30 -9.48 5.19
N MET A 539 -0.19 -8.18 4.92
CA MET A 539 1.08 -7.54 4.63
C MET A 539 2.02 -7.43 5.83
N SER A 540 1.51 -7.57 7.06
CA SER A 540 2.33 -7.52 8.29
C SER A 540 3.47 -8.52 8.25
N VAL A 541 3.29 -9.70 7.64
CA VAL A 541 4.32 -10.74 7.51
C VAL A 541 5.50 -10.28 6.68
N THR A 542 5.22 -9.66 5.54
CA THR A 542 6.26 -9.10 4.65
C THR A 542 6.97 -7.96 5.36
N LYS A 543 6.22 -7.03 5.95
CA LYS A 543 6.75 -5.86 6.66
C LYS A 543 7.61 -6.28 7.87
N PHE A 544 7.16 -7.26 8.65
CA PHE A 544 7.89 -7.81 9.79
C PHE A 544 9.19 -8.49 9.37
N ASN A 545 9.13 -9.40 8.40
CA ASN A 545 10.32 -10.10 7.91
C ASN A 545 11.35 -9.13 7.32
N ALA A 546 10.89 -8.09 6.61
CA ALA A 546 11.75 -7.03 6.08
C ALA A 546 12.40 -6.19 7.18
N MET A 547 11.61 -5.78 8.18
CA MET A 547 12.06 -5.01 9.35
C MET A 547 13.14 -5.78 10.14
N ILE A 548 12.94 -7.06 10.42
CA ILE A 548 13.94 -7.92 11.06
C ILE A 548 15.19 -8.06 10.18
N SER A 549 15.01 -8.26 8.87
CA SER A 549 16.14 -8.38 7.93
C SER A 549 17.02 -7.13 7.92
N GLY A 550 16.41 -5.93 7.89
CA GLY A 550 17.13 -4.66 7.90
C GLY A 550 17.83 -4.35 9.23
N LEU A 551 17.20 -4.73 10.36
CA LEU A 551 17.76 -4.53 11.69
C LEU A 551 18.99 -5.42 11.94
N PHE A 552 18.95 -6.68 11.50
CA PHE A 552 20.03 -7.66 11.71
C PHE A 552 20.93 -7.91 10.48
N GLN A 553 20.81 -7.10 9.42
CA GLN A 553 21.61 -7.24 8.18
C GLN A 553 21.51 -8.61 7.50
N LEU A 554 20.35 -9.25 7.55
CA LEU A 554 20.14 -10.50 6.82
C LEU A 554 20.17 -10.22 5.31
N GLY A 555 20.97 -10.99 4.56
CA GLY A 555 21.57 -10.65 3.25
C GLY A 555 20.66 -10.08 2.16
N SER A 556 19.34 -10.27 2.23
CA SER A 556 18.37 -9.65 1.30
C SER A 556 18.17 -8.13 1.44
N SER A 557 18.81 -7.49 2.43
CA SER A 557 18.56 -6.07 2.75
C SER A 557 19.31 -5.10 1.84
N TYR A 558 20.40 -5.54 1.20
CA TYR A 558 21.25 -4.72 0.34
C TYR A 558 20.96 -4.89 -1.16
N GLU A 559 20.14 -5.88 -1.53
CA GLU A 559 19.83 -6.16 -2.94
C GLU A 559 18.71 -5.25 -3.43
N TRP A 560 19.01 -4.39 -4.41
CA TRP A 560 18.00 -3.60 -5.09
C TRP A 560 17.54 -4.33 -6.36
N ILE A 561 16.23 -4.62 -6.43
CA ILE A 561 15.59 -5.23 -7.59
C ILE A 561 14.61 -4.21 -8.19
N VAL A 562 14.79 -3.88 -9.48
CA VAL A 562 13.89 -2.99 -10.23
C VAL A 562 12.45 -3.50 -10.14
N THR A 563 11.53 -2.62 -9.79
CA THR A 563 10.10 -2.93 -9.77
C THR A 563 9.55 -2.71 -11.18
N LYS A 564 9.13 -3.78 -11.86
CA LYS A 564 8.60 -3.70 -13.22
C LYS A 564 7.35 -2.81 -13.28
N LYS A 565 7.28 -1.97 -14.32
CA LYS A 565 6.21 -1.01 -14.60
C LYS A 565 5.34 -1.49 -15.77
N SER A 566 4.10 -1.01 -15.86
CA SER A 566 3.15 -1.44 -16.91
C SER A 566 3.05 -0.45 -18.08
N GLY A 567 3.41 0.82 -17.87
CA GLY A 567 3.57 1.81 -18.95
C GLY A 567 2.30 2.58 -19.30
N ARG A 568 1.43 2.83 -18.32
CA ARG A 568 0.18 3.57 -18.44
C ARG A 568 0.38 5.07 -18.32
N SER A 569 -0.46 5.79 -19.04
CA SER A 569 -0.52 7.25 -19.06
C SER A 569 -1.80 7.76 -18.41
N SER A 570 -1.78 9.01 -17.93
CA SER A 570 -2.99 9.67 -17.46
C SER A 570 -3.95 9.99 -18.63
N GLU A 571 -5.24 10.18 -18.34
CA GLU A 571 -6.23 10.56 -19.37
C GLU A 571 -5.89 11.89 -20.05
N ASN A 572 -5.23 12.81 -19.32
CA ASN A 572 -4.80 14.11 -19.83
C ASN A 572 -3.62 13.98 -20.81
N ASP A 573 -2.68 13.05 -20.57
CA ASP A 573 -1.57 12.80 -21.49
C ASP A 573 -2.08 12.16 -22.79
N LEU A 574 -3.12 11.32 -22.71
CA LEU A 574 -3.78 10.77 -23.90
C LEU A 574 -4.44 11.87 -24.74
N SER A 575 -4.97 12.94 -24.14
CA SER A 575 -5.49 14.09 -24.89
C SER A 575 -4.38 14.97 -25.47
N LEU A 576 -3.29 15.23 -24.73
CA LEU A 576 -2.18 16.05 -25.22
C LEU A 576 -1.44 15.41 -26.39
N LEU A 577 -1.25 14.08 -26.37
CA LEU A 577 -0.71 13.31 -27.50
C LEU A 577 -1.64 13.33 -28.72
N VAL A 578 -2.93 13.61 -28.54
CA VAL A 578 -3.90 13.78 -29.63
C VAL A 578 -3.86 15.20 -30.21
N ASP A 579 -3.58 16.20 -29.37
CA ASP A 579 -3.52 17.61 -29.77
C ASP A 579 -2.17 18.03 -30.41
N GLU A 580 -1.06 17.38 -30.06
CA GLU A 580 0.23 17.56 -30.76
C GLU A 580 0.29 16.75 -32.08
N LYS A 581 -0.36 17.25 -33.13
CA LYS A 581 0.03 16.93 -34.52
C LYS A 581 0.57 18.18 -35.22
N PRO A 582 1.78 18.14 -35.81
CA PRO A 582 2.29 19.25 -36.59
C PRO A 582 1.47 19.42 -37.87
N LYS A 583 1.14 20.67 -38.21
CA LYS A 583 0.52 21.04 -39.49
C LYS A 583 1.51 20.78 -40.64
N HIS A 584 1.42 19.61 -41.27
CA HIS A 584 1.92 19.39 -42.63
C HIS A 584 0.76 19.21 -43.62
N GLN A 585 0.88 19.90 -44.76
CA GLN A 585 -0.10 19.94 -45.83
C GLN A 585 -0.17 18.64 -46.64
N ARG A 586 -1.42 18.29 -46.99
CA ARG A 586 -1.92 17.51 -48.16
C ARG A 586 -1.41 16.09 -48.38
N GLY A 587 -2.32 15.12 -48.19
CA GLY A 587 -2.31 13.84 -48.91
C GLY A 587 -3.06 12.71 -48.21
N THR A 588 -4.37 12.61 -48.48
CA THR A 588 -5.23 11.40 -48.39
C THR A 588 -5.36 10.61 -47.07
N SER A 589 -6.62 10.50 -46.63
CA SER A 589 -7.22 9.58 -45.63
C SER A 589 -7.03 9.97 -44.16
N GLU A 590 -8.06 10.62 -43.60
CA GLU A 590 -8.20 10.77 -42.14
C GLU A 590 -8.32 9.37 -41.49
N PRO A 591 -7.49 9.02 -40.50
CA PRO A 591 -7.73 7.84 -39.69
C PRO A 591 -8.80 8.16 -38.63
N ASN A 592 -9.80 7.30 -38.56
CA ASN A 592 -10.94 7.40 -37.65
C ASN A 592 -10.43 7.36 -36.19
N LEU A 593 -10.70 8.44 -35.43
CA LEU A 593 -10.14 8.68 -34.09
C LEU A 593 -10.49 7.57 -33.08
N GLY A 594 -11.61 6.87 -33.30
CA GLY A 594 -12.05 5.73 -32.49
C GLY A 594 -11.17 4.49 -32.66
N ASP A 595 -10.64 4.26 -33.87
CA ASP A 595 -9.89 3.05 -34.20
C ASP A 595 -8.49 3.07 -33.58
N LEU A 596 -7.83 4.23 -33.52
CA LEU A 596 -6.54 4.39 -32.83
C LEU A 596 -6.66 4.18 -31.31
N LYS A 597 -7.73 4.69 -30.70
CA LYS A 597 -8.02 4.48 -29.27
C LYS A 597 -8.30 3.00 -28.99
N GLU A 598 -9.01 2.33 -29.88
CA GLU A 598 -9.21 0.88 -29.82
C GLU A 598 -7.89 0.10 -30.03
N GLU A 599 -7.02 0.54 -30.93
CA GLU A 599 -5.78 -0.14 -31.26
C GLU A 599 -4.74 -0.02 -30.13
N PHE A 600 -4.65 1.15 -29.49
CA PHE A 600 -3.86 1.36 -28.26
C PHE A 600 -4.43 0.56 -27.09
N ASN A 601 -5.76 0.56 -26.89
CA ASN A 601 -6.40 -0.29 -25.89
C ASN A 601 -6.20 -1.80 -26.18
N LYS A 602 -6.21 -2.21 -27.44
CA LYS A 602 -5.90 -3.59 -27.87
C LYS A 602 -4.42 -3.93 -27.68
N LYS A 603 -3.49 -3.00 -27.90
CA LYS A 603 -2.05 -3.19 -27.62
C LYS A 603 -1.75 -3.24 -26.12
N ALA A 604 -2.38 -2.39 -25.31
CA ALA A 604 -2.32 -2.43 -23.84
C ALA A 604 -2.95 -3.72 -23.28
N ARG A 605 -4.10 -4.16 -23.80
CA ARG A 605 -4.71 -5.47 -23.48
C ARG A 605 -3.89 -6.66 -23.99
N LYS A 606 -3.10 -6.50 -25.05
CA LYS A 606 -2.18 -7.55 -25.55
C LYS A 606 -0.89 -7.60 -24.74
N SER A 607 -0.35 -6.46 -24.27
CA SER A 607 0.84 -6.43 -23.42
C SER A 607 0.54 -7.02 -22.03
N SER A 608 -0.67 -6.78 -21.49
CA SER A 608 -1.13 -7.40 -20.23
C SER A 608 -1.38 -8.92 -20.34
N ARG A 609 -1.57 -9.44 -21.56
CA ARG A 609 -1.80 -10.86 -21.86
C ARG A 609 -0.54 -11.73 -21.94
N LYS A 610 0.67 -11.20 -21.72
CA LYS A 610 1.86 -12.05 -21.52
C LYS A 610 1.61 -12.97 -20.32
N LYS A 611 1.69 -14.30 -20.51
CA LYS A 611 1.41 -15.33 -19.51
C LYS A 611 2.04 -15.00 -18.13
N LYS A 612 1.26 -14.39 -17.24
CA LYS A 612 1.61 -14.27 -15.81
C LYS A 612 1.77 -15.70 -15.29
N HIS A 613 2.95 -16.03 -14.81
CA HIS A 613 3.17 -17.31 -14.15
C HIS A 613 2.58 -17.18 -12.75
N ASN A 614 1.53 -17.96 -12.48
CA ASN A 614 0.91 -18.00 -11.16
C ASN A 614 1.94 -18.50 -10.13
N ARG A 615 2.12 -17.73 -9.06
CA ARG A 615 3.02 -18.11 -7.96
C ARG A 615 2.24 -18.54 -6.73
N ILE A 616 2.87 -19.40 -5.94
CA ILE A 616 2.37 -19.80 -4.63
C ILE A 616 3.32 -19.22 -3.60
N TYR A 617 2.79 -18.39 -2.69
CA TYR A 617 3.54 -17.77 -1.61
C TYR A 617 3.39 -18.58 -0.33
N THR A 618 4.45 -19.31 0.00
CA THR A 618 4.44 -20.37 1.01
C THR A 618 4.25 -19.85 2.44
N LYS A 619 4.80 -18.68 2.79
CA LYS A 619 4.66 -18.07 4.12
C LYS A 619 3.22 -17.66 4.41
N GLU A 620 2.60 -16.95 3.47
CA GLU A 620 1.21 -16.50 3.54
C GLU A 620 0.26 -17.70 3.61
N LEU A 621 0.53 -18.75 2.83
CA LEU A 621 -0.27 -19.98 2.86
C LEU A 621 -0.14 -20.73 4.20
N ALA A 622 1.05 -20.84 4.78
CA ALA A 622 1.24 -21.47 6.08
C ALA A 622 0.51 -20.69 7.21
N LEU A 623 0.53 -19.37 7.18
CA LEU A 623 -0.24 -18.53 8.11
C LEU A 623 -1.75 -18.62 7.87
N ALA A 624 -2.19 -18.78 6.62
CA ALA A 624 -3.59 -19.10 6.32
C ALA A 624 -4.03 -20.37 7.06
N PHE A 625 -3.24 -21.43 6.99
CA PHE A 625 -3.52 -22.68 7.71
C PHE A 625 -3.53 -22.50 9.23
N LEU A 626 -2.59 -21.75 9.80
CA LEU A 626 -2.57 -21.44 11.24
C LEU A 626 -3.86 -20.74 11.68
N LEU A 627 -4.26 -19.69 10.97
CA LEU A 627 -5.44 -18.89 11.29
C LEU A 627 -6.74 -19.67 11.09
N LEU A 628 -6.85 -20.46 10.02
CA LEU A 628 -8.02 -21.30 9.77
C LEU A 628 -8.13 -22.43 10.82
N THR A 629 -7.00 -23.00 11.26
CA THR A 629 -6.98 -23.99 12.36
C THR A 629 -7.48 -23.36 13.67
N ALA A 630 -7.02 -22.15 13.97
CA ALA A 630 -7.51 -21.39 15.12
C ALA A 630 -9.00 -21.01 14.99
N ALA A 631 -9.49 -20.69 13.79
CA ALA A 631 -10.90 -20.43 13.55
C ALA A 631 -11.75 -21.69 13.84
N VAL A 632 -11.33 -22.87 13.39
CA VAL A 632 -12.00 -24.14 13.73
C VAL A 632 -12.02 -24.35 15.24
N ARG A 633 -10.91 -24.09 15.94
CA ARG A 633 -10.88 -24.18 17.41
C ARG A 633 -11.81 -23.17 18.08
N SER A 634 -11.89 -21.94 17.56
CA SER A 634 -12.77 -20.88 18.07
C SER A 634 -14.25 -21.25 17.94
N LEU A 635 -14.62 -21.91 16.83
CA LEU A 635 -15.97 -22.41 16.58
C LEU A 635 -16.41 -23.43 17.65
N LEU A 636 -15.49 -24.30 18.10
CA LEU A 636 -15.74 -25.28 19.16
C LEU A 636 -15.96 -24.63 20.54
N SER A 637 -15.43 -23.43 20.79
CA SER A 637 -15.53 -22.71 22.07
C SER A 637 -16.56 -21.57 22.11
N ALA A 638 -17.44 -21.45 21.12
CA ALA A 638 -18.48 -20.41 21.05
C ALA A 638 -17.99 -18.94 21.12
N GLN A 639 -16.71 -18.66 20.79
CA GLN A 639 -16.19 -17.30 20.70
C GLN A 639 -16.56 -16.68 19.35
N GLY A 640 -17.75 -16.06 19.28
CA GLY A 640 -18.38 -15.64 18.03
C GLY A 640 -17.56 -14.64 17.20
N ILE A 641 -17.10 -13.53 17.79
CA ILE A 641 -16.43 -12.46 17.01
C ILE A 641 -15.01 -12.86 16.59
N HIS A 642 -14.27 -13.52 17.48
CA HIS A 642 -12.93 -14.04 17.20
C HIS A 642 -12.95 -15.06 16.06
N PHE A 643 -13.98 -15.92 16.00
CA PHE A 643 -14.19 -16.86 14.90
C PHE A 643 -14.29 -16.14 13.55
N TYR A 644 -15.18 -15.15 13.41
CA TYR A 644 -15.36 -14.45 12.14
C TYR A 644 -14.07 -13.73 11.71
N PHE A 645 -13.40 -13.04 12.64
CA PHE A 645 -12.13 -12.37 12.32
C PHE A 645 -11.08 -13.37 11.83
N LEU A 646 -10.87 -14.47 12.56
CA LEU A 646 -9.89 -15.51 12.19
C LEU A 646 -10.23 -16.17 10.85
N LEU A 647 -11.52 -16.44 10.60
CA LEU A 647 -11.98 -17.02 9.34
C LEU A 647 -11.69 -16.09 8.16
N PHE A 648 -12.15 -14.84 8.23
CA PHE A 648 -11.94 -13.88 7.14
C PHE A 648 -10.46 -13.55 6.94
N GLN A 649 -9.69 -13.46 8.03
CA GLN A 649 -8.25 -13.26 7.96
C GLN A 649 -7.56 -14.47 7.32
N GLY A 650 -7.90 -15.70 7.73
CA GLY A 650 -7.37 -16.93 7.14
C GLY A 650 -7.68 -17.04 5.64
N ILE A 651 -8.89 -16.67 5.22
CA ILE A 651 -9.28 -16.59 3.80
C ILE A 651 -8.46 -15.52 3.07
N SER A 652 -8.24 -14.35 3.66
CA SER A 652 -7.41 -13.29 3.07
C SER A 652 -5.97 -13.77 2.82
N PHE A 653 -5.35 -14.41 3.82
CA PHE A 653 -4.03 -15.02 3.68
C PHE A 653 -3.99 -16.11 2.61
N LEU A 654 -5.05 -16.93 2.50
CA LEU A 654 -5.18 -17.95 1.45
C LEU A 654 -5.25 -17.31 0.06
N LEU A 655 -6.06 -16.27 -0.13
CA LEU A 655 -6.21 -15.54 -1.38
C LEU A 655 -4.89 -14.92 -1.84
N VAL A 656 -4.17 -14.27 -0.92
CA VAL A 656 -2.87 -13.68 -1.18
C VAL A 656 -1.82 -14.76 -1.44
N GLY A 657 -1.79 -15.83 -0.63
CA GLY A 657 -0.89 -16.97 -0.78
C GLY A 657 -1.03 -17.69 -2.12
N LEU A 658 -2.23 -17.65 -2.72
CA LEU A 658 -2.53 -18.18 -4.04
C LEU A 658 -2.38 -17.14 -5.17
N ASP A 659 -1.91 -15.92 -4.89
CA ASP A 659 -1.69 -14.84 -5.86
C ASP A 659 -2.96 -14.37 -6.61
N LEU A 660 -4.11 -14.36 -5.92
CA LEU A 660 -5.42 -14.00 -6.49
C LEU A 660 -5.75 -12.49 -6.39
N ILE A 661 -5.02 -11.74 -5.58
CA ILE A 661 -5.35 -10.33 -5.29
C ILE A 661 -5.01 -9.35 -6.43
N GLY A 662 -4.04 -9.70 -7.28
CA GLY A 662 -3.60 -8.89 -8.41
C GLY A 662 -4.29 -9.22 -9.74
N GLU A 663 -5.34 -10.05 -9.72
CA GLU A 663 -6.18 -10.27 -10.89
C GLU A 663 -7.08 -9.06 -11.13
N GLN A 664 -7.26 -8.69 -12.40
CA GLN A 664 -8.25 -7.71 -12.80
C GLN A 664 -9.63 -8.28 -12.43
N VAL A 665 -10.44 -7.46 -11.78
CA VAL A 665 -11.86 -7.76 -11.61
C VAL A 665 -12.51 -7.35 -12.93
N ASP A 666 -12.78 -8.34 -13.80
CA ASP A 666 -13.52 -8.12 -15.05
C ASP A 666 -14.96 -7.66 -14.79
#